data_AF-A0A6Q2ZGC8-F1
#
_entry.id   AF-A0A6Q2ZGC8-F1
#
_cell.length_a   1.000
_cell.length_b   1.000
_cell.length_c   1.000
_cell.angle_alpha   90.00
_cell.angle_beta   90.00
_cell.angle_gamma   90.00
#
_symmetry.space_group_name_H-M   'P 1'
#
loop_
_entity.id
_entity.type
_entity.pdbx_description
1 polymer ?
#
loop_
_entity_poly.entity_id
_entity_poly.type
_entity_poly.pdbx_seq_one_letter_code
_entity_poly.pdbx_strand_id
1 'polypeptide(L)'
;VMASQCTLSALFSSQSQLEYALDDATSQQEKENLVYQYLRKLDDKEDLKIPDFEEGLEWLNTEGPLSFSRELAGKVVVLDFFTYCCINCMHILPDLHQLEKRHSVKDGLIIVGVHSAKFPNEKVLQNVRGAVLRYNITHPVVNDRDARLWHELEVACWPTVVLLGPRGNLLFSLVGEGHRERLALFTSAALQHYRDQGLLRDHLVGTKLYRDSLPSSFLSFPGKVAVDSSRKRLAIADTGHHRVLVVSSTGKLLYSVGGPGSGRKDGKLQEATFCSPQGVVIKGDIVFVADTENHLIRKIDLLEEQVSTLAGVGFQGIDKDGGAMGPQQPISSPWDLALGTSGKSKATHEDNVLWVAMAGTHQVWCLFLADGKLPQGSNFQMGTCVRFAGSGNEENRNNAYPHKAGFAQPSGLAPAPEEPWCCLYVADSESSTVRSVALKDGAVKLLVGGERDPMNLFAFGDVDGKGMDAKLQHPLGVAWAPDKSLLYVADSYNHKIKVVDPKNKQCWVVAGTGEAGDVLGPGFTESSFNEPGGLCVGEGVLFIADTNNHQLKVLDLETKTVSRFPISVEDTVDSATNFSCSFKVPKLPKSALKVNMPLLTVSPGQTVNMKLVLSLPEGTKLTKEAPSFWILSAEGNEWLLESRVATGNIQDLSQPLSISTVLPAVPDVTDASPELTLSVWVYCCLTGGGSCMMKVASFIQPLQIVTTLENGPVTVTLAHAF
;
A
#
# COMPACT_ATOMS: atom_id res chain seq x y z
N VAL A 1 9.05 45.39 -7.74
CA VAL A 1 8.26 45.68 -6.53
C VAL A 1 8.27 44.40 -5.72
N MET A 2 8.96 44.37 -4.57
CA MET A 2 9.00 43.17 -3.72
C MET A 2 7.57 42.89 -3.26
N ALA A 3 6.95 41.82 -3.77
CA ALA A 3 5.74 41.30 -3.17
C ALA A 3 6.10 40.95 -1.73
N SER A 4 5.40 41.52 -0.75
CA SER A 4 5.54 41.09 0.64
C SER A 4 5.30 39.59 0.68
N GLN A 5 6.31 38.80 1.05
CA GLN A 5 6.15 37.36 1.20
C GLN A 5 5.09 37.11 2.27
N CYS A 6 3.97 36.53 1.86
CA CYS A 6 2.86 36.22 2.74
C CYS A 6 3.06 34.83 3.34
N THR A 7 3.44 34.76 4.62
CA THR A 7 3.69 33.50 5.33
C THR A 7 2.56 33.18 6.31
N LEU A 8 2.52 31.95 6.85
CA LEU A 8 1.50 31.55 7.83
C LEU A 8 1.52 32.41 9.11
N SER A 9 2.65 33.06 9.40
CA SER A 9 2.79 33.99 10.54
C SER A 9 1.78 35.14 10.50
N ALA A 10 1.34 35.55 9.30
CA ALA A 10 0.36 36.62 9.11
C ALA A 10 -1.03 36.26 9.69
N LEU A 11 -1.38 34.98 9.75
CA LEU A 11 -2.64 34.52 10.32
C LEU A 11 -2.58 34.42 11.85
N PHE A 12 -1.43 34.07 12.41
CA PHE A 12 -1.25 33.61 13.79
C PHE A 12 -2.02 34.45 14.82
N SER A 13 -1.75 35.76 14.90
CA SER A 13 -2.39 36.62 15.90
C SER A 13 -3.91 36.67 15.76
N SER A 14 -4.43 36.63 14.53
CA SER A 14 -5.87 36.76 14.28
C SER A 14 -6.61 35.43 14.46
N GLN A 15 -6.00 34.33 14.01
CA GLN A 15 -6.58 33.00 14.12
C GLN A 15 -6.57 32.51 15.57
N SER A 16 -5.49 32.75 16.34
CA SER A 16 -5.46 32.36 17.76
C SER A 16 -6.54 33.06 18.60
N GLN A 17 -6.87 34.32 18.27
CA GLN A 17 -7.99 35.03 18.92
C GLN A 17 -9.34 34.39 18.58
N LEU A 18 -9.54 33.99 17.33
CA LEU A 18 -10.73 33.23 16.92
C LEU A 18 -10.79 31.89 17.65
N GLU A 19 -9.68 31.17 17.74
CA GLU A 19 -9.63 29.85 18.39
C GLU A 19 -10.00 29.92 19.87
N TYR A 20 -9.48 30.90 20.60
CA TYR A 20 -9.84 31.15 22.00
C TYR A 20 -11.34 31.43 22.15
N ALA A 21 -11.91 32.28 21.28
CA ALA A 21 -13.34 32.55 21.29
C ALA A 21 -14.20 31.31 20.94
N LEU A 22 -13.68 30.43 20.08
CA LEU A 22 -14.35 29.19 19.69
C LEU A 22 -14.32 28.13 20.80
N ASP A 23 -13.32 28.14 21.67
CA ASP A 23 -13.27 27.27 22.85
C ASP A 23 -14.29 27.71 23.92
N ASP A 24 -14.52 29.02 24.06
CA ASP A 24 -15.53 29.58 24.96
C ASP A 24 -16.97 29.48 24.40
N ALA A 25 -17.13 29.28 23.10
CA ALA A 25 -18.44 29.24 22.43
C ALA A 25 -19.25 27.99 22.80
N THR A 26 -20.49 28.20 23.23
CA THR A 26 -21.35 27.16 23.82
C THR A 26 -22.26 26.47 22.81
N SER A 27 -22.44 27.08 21.63
CA SER A 27 -23.32 26.55 20.58
C SER A 27 -22.65 26.53 19.20
N GLN A 28 -23.09 25.61 18.36
CA GLN A 28 -22.60 25.51 16.98
C GLN A 28 -22.86 26.79 16.17
N GLN A 29 -24.02 27.43 16.36
CA GLN A 29 -24.36 28.67 15.67
C GLN A 29 -23.45 29.84 16.08
N GLU A 30 -23.07 29.91 17.36
CA GLU A 30 -22.12 30.90 17.87
C GLU A 30 -20.74 30.69 17.24
N LYS A 31 -20.27 29.44 17.17
CA LYS A 31 -19.01 29.08 16.51
C LYS A 31 -19.00 29.51 15.05
N GLU A 32 -20.05 29.20 14.30
CA GLU A 32 -20.19 29.62 12.90
C GLU A 32 -20.17 31.15 12.75
N ASN A 33 -20.90 31.88 13.59
CA ASN A 33 -20.93 33.34 13.57
C ASN A 33 -19.55 33.95 13.82
N LEU A 34 -18.77 33.41 14.76
CA LEU A 34 -17.39 33.86 15.03
C LEU A 34 -16.50 33.66 13.81
N VAL A 35 -16.59 32.51 13.14
CA VAL A 35 -15.82 32.23 11.91
C VAL A 35 -16.24 33.16 10.77
N TYR A 36 -17.54 33.43 10.58
CA TYR A 36 -17.98 34.40 9.57
C TYR A 36 -17.47 35.82 9.84
N GLN A 37 -17.48 36.26 11.10
CA GLN A 37 -16.93 37.56 11.47
C GLN A 37 -15.42 37.63 11.20
N TYR A 38 -14.70 36.54 11.46
CA TYR A 38 -13.28 36.43 11.14
C TYR A 38 -13.03 36.53 9.63
N LEU A 39 -13.77 35.78 8.81
CA LEU A 39 -13.64 35.79 7.35
C LEU A 39 -13.93 37.17 6.75
N ARG A 40 -14.97 37.87 7.24
CA ARG A 40 -15.25 39.26 6.83
C ARG A 40 -14.09 40.20 7.14
N LYS A 41 -13.52 40.10 8.35
CA LYS A 41 -12.37 40.92 8.77
C LYS A 41 -11.10 40.62 7.95
N LEU A 42 -10.94 39.38 7.46
CA LEU A 42 -9.84 39.02 6.57
C LEU A 42 -10.04 39.60 5.18
N ASP A 43 -11.23 39.48 4.59
CA ASP A 43 -11.55 40.03 3.27
C ASP A 43 -11.52 41.56 3.22
N ASP A 44 -11.78 42.25 4.35
CA ASP A 44 -11.66 43.72 4.46
C ASP A 44 -10.20 44.22 4.43
N LYS A 45 -9.22 43.31 4.59
CA LYS A 45 -7.79 43.62 4.54
C LYS A 45 -7.22 43.31 3.16
N GLU A 46 -5.96 43.71 2.93
CA GLU A 46 -5.24 43.32 1.72
C GLU A 46 -5.08 41.80 1.64
N ASP A 47 -5.35 41.21 0.46
CA ASP A 47 -5.33 39.76 0.27
C ASP A 47 -3.95 39.17 0.62
N LEU A 48 -3.95 38.27 1.61
CA LEU A 48 -2.81 37.45 1.99
C LEU A 48 -2.56 36.36 0.94
N LYS A 49 -2.11 36.73 -0.26
CA LYS A 49 -1.91 35.79 -1.38
C LYS A 49 -0.65 34.98 -1.20
N ILE A 50 -0.77 33.67 -1.40
CA ILE A 50 0.39 32.76 -1.45
C ILE A 50 0.99 32.70 -2.85
N PRO A 51 2.28 32.31 -2.97
CA PRO A 51 2.87 31.94 -4.25
C PRO A 51 2.13 30.76 -4.89
N ASP A 52 2.17 30.70 -6.23
CA ASP A 52 1.64 29.57 -7.00
C ASP A 52 2.61 28.38 -6.94
N PHE A 53 2.15 27.20 -7.36
CA PHE A 53 3.03 26.03 -7.45
C PHE A 53 4.17 26.27 -8.45
N GLU A 54 5.38 25.79 -8.14
CA GLU A 54 6.52 25.90 -9.05
C GLU A 54 6.22 25.21 -10.39
N GLU A 55 6.62 25.86 -11.50
CA GLU A 55 6.46 25.27 -12.82
C GLU A 55 7.33 24.01 -12.98
N GLY A 56 6.77 22.97 -13.60
CA GLY A 56 7.49 21.72 -13.86
C GLY A 56 7.48 20.70 -12.71
N LEU A 57 6.78 20.98 -11.61
CA LEU A 57 6.50 19.96 -10.59
C LEU A 57 5.66 18.82 -11.18
N GLU A 58 5.91 17.62 -10.67
CA GLU A 58 5.21 16.40 -11.09
C GLU A 58 3.91 16.24 -10.28
N TRP A 59 2.82 15.87 -10.96
CA TRP A 59 1.49 15.75 -10.37
C TRP A 59 0.95 14.32 -10.49
N LEU A 60 0.16 13.93 -9.50
CA LEU A 60 -0.60 12.69 -9.43
C LEU A 60 -2.09 13.02 -9.23
N ASN A 61 -2.96 12.11 -9.68
CA ASN A 61 -4.41 12.27 -9.61
C ASN A 61 -4.98 13.47 -10.39
N THR A 62 -4.22 14.04 -11.33
CA THR A 62 -4.63 15.15 -12.19
C THR A 62 -4.34 14.87 -13.67
N GLU A 63 -5.02 15.58 -14.56
CA GLU A 63 -4.72 15.56 -16.01
C GLU A 63 -3.48 16.40 -16.37
N GLY A 64 -3.13 17.36 -15.52
CA GLY A 64 -1.98 18.25 -15.68
C GLY A 64 -1.70 19.07 -14.42
N PRO A 65 -0.70 19.96 -14.46
CA PRO A 65 -0.38 20.85 -13.34
C PRO A 65 -1.55 21.79 -12.99
N LEU A 66 -1.74 22.04 -11.69
CA LEU A 66 -2.77 22.95 -11.20
C LEU A 66 -2.14 24.28 -10.79
N SER A 67 -2.90 25.37 -10.92
CA SER A 67 -2.52 26.72 -10.50
C SER A 67 -3.65 27.44 -9.77
N PHE A 68 -3.32 28.23 -8.74
CA PHE A 68 -4.30 29.04 -8.00
C PHE A 68 -4.95 30.12 -8.88
N SER A 69 -4.23 30.62 -9.87
CA SER A 69 -4.70 31.69 -10.76
C SER A 69 -5.52 31.18 -11.95
N ARG A 70 -5.47 29.87 -12.24
CA ARG A 70 -6.13 29.24 -13.39
C ARG A 70 -7.11 28.16 -12.95
N GLU A 71 -6.63 26.93 -12.80
CA GLU A 71 -7.47 25.75 -12.61
C GLU A 71 -8.23 25.79 -11.28
N LEU A 72 -7.62 26.37 -10.24
CA LEU A 72 -8.22 26.47 -8.89
C LEU A 72 -8.88 27.83 -8.62
N ALA A 73 -8.88 28.75 -9.58
CA ALA A 73 -9.47 30.07 -9.41
C ALA A 73 -10.98 29.98 -9.16
N GLY A 74 -11.48 30.61 -8.09
CA GLY A 74 -12.88 30.50 -7.69
C GLY A 74 -13.20 29.26 -6.86
N LYS A 75 -12.20 28.59 -6.27
CA LYS A 75 -12.38 27.45 -5.34
C LYS A 75 -11.84 27.79 -3.96
N VAL A 76 -12.48 27.29 -2.91
CA VAL A 76 -11.83 27.09 -1.63
C VAL A 76 -10.86 25.91 -1.79
N VAL A 77 -9.60 26.11 -1.43
CA VAL A 77 -8.56 25.08 -1.59
C VAL A 77 -8.05 24.68 -0.21
N VAL A 78 -8.00 23.37 0.06
CA VAL A 78 -7.33 22.79 1.22
C VAL A 78 -5.98 22.27 0.75
N LEU A 79 -4.88 22.89 1.18
CA LEU A 79 -3.54 22.34 1.01
C LEU A 79 -3.23 21.43 2.18
N ASP A 80 -2.81 20.21 1.91
CA ASP A 80 -2.30 19.27 2.90
C ASP A 80 -0.79 19.12 2.72
N PHE A 81 0.00 19.77 3.58
CA PHE A 81 1.46 19.61 3.60
C PHE A 81 1.81 18.32 4.34
N PHE A 82 2.07 17.26 3.57
CA PHE A 82 2.23 15.91 4.10
C PHE A 82 3.46 15.20 3.52
N THR A 83 3.86 14.11 4.17
CA THR A 83 4.84 13.13 3.67
C THR A 83 4.35 11.75 4.07
N TYR A 84 4.55 10.73 3.23
CA TYR A 84 3.86 9.45 3.42
C TYR A 84 4.51 8.52 4.45
N CYS A 85 5.75 8.80 4.89
CA CYS A 85 6.37 8.06 5.98
C CYS A 85 5.70 8.34 7.34
N CYS A 86 5.17 9.55 7.53
CA CYS A 86 4.75 10.05 8.84
C CYS A 86 3.36 9.55 9.24
N ILE A 87 3.26 8.90 10.39
CA ILE A 87 2.00 8.38 10.92
C ILE A 87 0.98 9.47 11.21
N ASN A 88 1.42 10.66 11.65
CA ASN A 88 0.53 11.80 11.88
C ASN A 88 -0.14 12.26 10.58
N CYS A 89 0.57 12.17 9.45
CA CYS A 89 0.00 12.48 8.12
C CYS A 89 -1.03 11.40 7.71
N MET A 90 -0.74 10.13 7.96
CA MET A 90 -1.67 9.04 7.66
C MET A 90 -3.00 9.20 8.43
N HIS A 91 -2.94 9.61 9.70
CA HIS A 91 -4.12 9.75 10.56
C HIS A 91 -5.11 10.84 10.11
N ILE A 92 -4.68 11.85 9.34
CA ILE A 92 -5.60 12.89 8.84
C ILE A 92 -6.26 12.51 7.50
N LEU A 93 -5.76 11.51 6.78
CA LEU A 93 -6.32 11.09 5.49
C LEU A 93 -7.81 10.69 5.59
N PRO A 94 -8.29 9.98 6.63
CA PRO A 94 -9.72 9.72 6.80
C PRO A 94 -10.57 11.00 6.91
N ASP A 95 -10.05 12.03 7.57
CA ASP A 95 -10.72 13.33 7.72
C ASP A 95 -10.81 14.05 6.37
N LEU A 96 -9.72 14.05 5.60
CA LEU A 96 -9.68 14.60 4.25
C LEU A 96 -10.61 13.84 3.28
N HIS A 97 -10.63 12.50 3.34
CA HIS A 97 -11.57 11.69 2.56
C HIS A 97 -13.03 11.97 2.91
N GLN A 98 -13.34 12.19 4.19
CA GLN A 98 -14.69 12.58 4.58
C GLN A 98 -15.05 13.97 4.03
N LEU A 99 -14.10 14.90 4.07
CA LEU A 99 -14.30 16.25 3.55
C LEU A 99 -14.55 16.25 2.03
N GLU A 100 -13.75 15.49 1.27
CA GLU A 100 -13.92 15.30 -0.19
C GLU A 100 -15.28 14.66 -0.53
N LYS A 101 -15.74 13.69 0.28
CA LYS A 101 -17.07 13.09 0.11
C LYS A 101 -18.21 14.07 0.40
N ARG A 102 -18.01 15.01 1.32
CA ARG A 102 -19.03 15.99 1.73
C ARG A 102 -19.14 17.16 0.77
N HIS A 103 -18.03 17.58 0.17
CA HIS A 103 -17.97 18.72 -0.73
C HIS A 103 -17.21 18.35 -2.00
N SER A 104 -17.94 18.33 -3.11
CA SER A 104 -17.38 18.07 -4.42
C SER A 104 -16.65 19.30 -4.98
N VAL A 105 -15.87 19.08 -6.04
CA VAL A 105 -15.26 20.17 -6.83
C VAL A 105 -16.31 21.17 -7.32
N LYS A 106 -17.54 20.71 -7.65
CA LYS A 106 -18.64 21.59 -8.08
C LYS A 106 -19.20 22.45 -6.95
N ASP A 107 -19.13 21.97 -5.71
CA ASP A 107 -19.55 22.75 -4.54
C ASP A 107 -18.59 23.89 -4.20
N GLY A 108 -17.42 23.90 -4.86
CA GLY A 108 -16.39 24.93 -4.75
C GLY A 108 -15.19 24.52 -3.89
N LEU A 109 -15.07 23.26 -3.46
CA LEU A 109 -13.94 22.77 -2.65
C LEU A 109 -13.00 21.87 -3.47
N ILE A 110 -11.70 22.01 -3.26
CA ILE A 110 -10.73 21.02 -3.70
C ILE A 110 -9.62 20.85 -2.67
N ILE A 111 -9.19 19.60 -2.47
CA ILE A 111 -8.04 19.26 -1.62
C ILE A 111 -6.84 19.03 -2.54
N VAL A 112 -5.67 19.54 -2.18
CA VAL A 112 -4.40 19.28 -2.87
C VAL A 112 -3.37 18.84 -1.84
N GLY A 113 -2.91 17.60 -1.97
CA GLY A 113 -1.78 17.10 -1.20
C GLY A 113 -0.48 17.71 -1.72
N VAL A 114 0.17 18.54 -0.91
CA VAL A 114 1.49 19.11 -1.19
C VAL A 114 2.53 18.20 -0.55
N HIS A 115 2.91 17.15 -1.28
CA HIS A 115 3.86 16.16 -0.78
C HIS A 115 5.24 16.81 -0.63
N SER A 116 5.64 17.03 0.62
CA SER A 116 6.88 17.71 1.03
C SER A 116 7.76 16.70 1.76
N ALA A 117 8.66 16.06 1.01
CA ALA A 117 9.40 14.88 1.45
C ALA A 117 10.27 15.12 2.70
N LYS A 118 10.22 14.20 3.67
CA LYS A 118 11.18 14.14 4.78
C LYS A 118 12.46 13.39 4.37
N PHE A 119 12.30 12.24 3.73
CA PHE A 119 13.40 11.35 3.33
C PHE A 119 13.72 11.49 1.82
N PRO A 120 14.99 11.24 1.40
CA PRO A 120 15.38 11.26 -0.01
C PRO A 120 14.56 10.32 -0.89
N ASN A 121 14.22 9.13 -0.41
CA ASN A 121 13.39 8.16 -1.12
C ASN A 121 12.02 8.70 -1.52
N GLU A 122 11.42 9.55 -0.67
CA GLU A 122 10.10 10.11 -0.90
C GLU A 122 10.11 11.20 -1.99
N LYS A 123 11.27 11.74 -2.37
CA LYS A 123 11.39 12.69 -3.48
C LYS A 123 11.09 12.07 -4.85
N VAL A 124 11.17 10.74 -4.95
CA VAL A 124 10.98 9.99 -6.19
C VAL A 124 9.48 9.79 -6.47
N LEU A 125 9.00 10.33 -7.60
CA LEU A 125 7.57 10.32 -7.95
C LEU A 125 6.94 8.91 -7.92
N GLN A 126 7.68 7.88 -8.35
CA GLN A 126 7.17 6.51 -8.37
C GLN A 126 6.85 5.98 -6.96
N ASN A 127 7.62 6.39 -5.95
CA ASN A 127 7.42 5.98 -4.57
C ASN A 127 6.24 6.74 -3.94
N VAL A 128 6.13 8.04 -4.22
CA VAL A 128 4.94 8.84 -3.87
C VAL A 128 3.68 8.24 -4.49
N ARG A 129 3.75 7.80 -5.75
CA ARG A 129 2.66 7.11 -6.42
C ARG A 129 2.29 5.79 -5.75
N GLY A 130 3.28 4.99 -5.34
CA GLY A 130 3.05 3.79 -4.52
C GLY A 130 2.32 4.13 -3.22
N ALA A 131 2.71 5.20 -2.53
CA ALA A 131 2.04 5.68 -1.33
C ALA A 131 0.59 6.15 -1.58
N VAL A 132 0.36 6.95 -2.63
CA VAL A 132 -0.99 7.40 -3.04
C VAL A 132 -1.93 6.21 -3.25
N LEU A 133 -1.43 5.13 -3.85
CA LEU A 133 -2.20 3.89 -4.02
C LEU A 133 -2.42 3.15 -2.70
N ARG A 134 -1.36 2.97 -1.89
CA ARG A 134 -1.42 2.28 -0.59
C ARG A 134 -2.44 2.90 0.36
N TYR A 135 -2.43 4.23 0.47
CA TYR A 135 -3.29 4.98 1.37
C TYR A 135 -4.60 5.44 0.72
N ASN A 136 -4.85 5.00 -0.52
CA ASN A 136 -6.06 5.29 -1.29
C ASN A 136 -6.37 6.81 -1.39
N ILE A 137 -5.34 7.63 -1.60
CA ILE A 137 -5.48 9.09 -1.77
C ILE A 137 -6.12 9.37 -3.13
N THR A 138 -7.31 9.97 -3.13
CA THR A 138 -8.11 10.25 -4.34
C THR A 138 -8.07 11.69 -4.81
N HIS A 139 -7.58 12.61 -3.99
CA HIS A 139 -7.41 14.00 -4.36
C HIS A 139 -6.08 14.25 -5.12
N PRO A 140 -5.95 15.37 -5.86
CA PRO A 140 -4.70 15.81 -6.47
C PRO A 140 -3.51 15.81 -5.51
N VAL A 141 -2.35 15.36 -5.98
CA VAL A 141 -1.09 15.41 -5.23
C VAL A 141 0.01 16.00 -6.10
N VAL A 142 0.71 17.01 -5.58
CA VAL A 142 1.93 17.56 -6.19
C VAL A 142 3.15 17.04 -5.44
N ASN A 143 4.17 16.58 -6.16
CA ASN A 143 5.46 16.23 -5.58
C ASN A 143 6.34 17.48 -5.46
N ASP A 144 6.16 18.26 -4.39
CA ASP A 144 7.04 19.37 -4.02
C ASP A 144 8.34 18.83 -3.39
N ARG A 145 9.13 18.16 -4.23
CA ARG A 145 10.30 17.36 -3.82
C ARG A 145 11.36 18.13 -3.04
N ASP A 146 11.41 19.44 -3.21
CA ASP A 146 12.35 20.34 -2.56
C ASP A 146 11.68 21.24 -1.51
N ALA A 147 10.43 20.93 -1.16
CA ALA A 147 9.64 21.59 -0.13
C ALA A 147 9.62 23.12 -0.31
N ARG A 148 9.52 23.62 -1.55
CA ARG A 148 9.60 25.05 -1.82
C ARG A 148 8.40 25.81 -1.28
N LEU A 149 7.19 25.31 -1.55
CA LEU A 149 5.97 25.96 -1.06
C LEU A 149 5.89 25.85 0.47
N TRP A 150 6.36 24.73 1.02
CA TRP A 150 6.56 24.54 2.46
C TRP A 150 7.47 25.63 3.05
N HIS A 151 8.63 25.89 2.44
CA HIS A 151 9.58 26.90 2.91
C HIS A 151 9.07 28.33 2.74
N GLU A 152 8.41 28.64 1.62
CA GLU A 152 7.85 29.97 1.35
C GLU A 152 6.72 30.33 2.33
N LEU A 153 5.96 29.34 2.79
CA LEU A 153 4.92 29.53 3.79
C LEU A 153 5.40 29.38 5.24
N GLU A 154 6.68 29.07 5.46
CA GLU A 154 7.27 28.81 6.77
C GLU A 154 6.56 27.67 7.54
N VAL A 155 6.14 26.63 6.81
CA VAL A 155 5.59 25.41 7.44
C VAL A 155 6.69 24.74 8.27
N ALA A 156 6.30 24.18 9.43
CA ALA A 156 7.26 23.63 10.39
C ALA A 156 6.84 22.27 10.99
N CYS A 157 5.72 21.70 10.55
CA CYS A 157 5.17 20.48 11.13
C CYS A 157 4.41 19.65 10.08
N TRP A 158 4.62 18.34 10.12
CA TRP A 158 3.86 17.37 9.35
C TRP A 158 2.75 16.74 10.23
N PRO A 159 1.49 16.70 9.78
CA PRO A 159 0.95 17.47 8.65
C PRO A 159 0.70 18.94 9.03
N THR A 160 0.56 19.80 8.02
CA THR A 160 -0.04 21.14 8.18
C THR A 160 -1.10 21.34 7.11
N VAL A 161 -2.32 21.66 7.52
CA VAL A 161 -3.44 21.92 6.61
C VAL A 161 -3.65 23.42 6.48
N VAL A 162 -3.62 23.94 5.25
CA VAL A 162 -3.81 25.37 4.95
C VAL A 162 -5.07 25.55 4.11
N LEU A 163 -5.98 26.42 4.56
CA LEU A 163 -7.20 26.74 3.82
C LEU A 163 -7.05 28.06 3.07
N LEU A 164 -7.36 28.04 1.78
CA LEU A 164 -7.30 29.20 0.88
C LEU A 164 -8.69 29.57 0.37
N GLY A 165 -8.91 30.86 0.17
CA GLY A 165 -10.09 31.40 -0.50
C GLY A 165 -10.02 31.34 -2.02
N PRO A 166 -11.11 31.75 -2.72
CA PRO A 166 -11.24 31.66 -4.18
C PRO A 166 -10.22 32.46 -4.98
N ARG A 167 -9.45 33.34 -4.33
CA ARG A 167 -8.41 34.18 -4.94
C ARG A 167 -6.99 33.72 -4.61
N GLY A 168 -6.83 32.54 -3.98
CA GLY A 168 -5.55 32.07 -3.45
C GLY A 168 -5.08 32.81 -2.20
N ASN A 169 -6.02 33.42 -1.46
CA ASN A 169 -5.76 34.15 -0.23
C ASN A 169 -5.82 33.22 0.99
N LEU A 170 -4.83 33.30 1.89
CA LEU A 170 -4.79 32.54 3.15
C LEU A 170 -5.99 32.85 4.04
N LEU A 171 -6.65 31.80 4.53
CA LEU A 171 -7.77 31.91 5.47
C LEU A 171 -7.44 31.31 6.84
N PHE A 172 -6.93 30.08 6.87
CA PHE A 172 -6.65 29.35 8.11
C PHE A 172 -5.44 28.43 7.93
N SER A 173 -4.77 28.11 9.05
CA SER A 173 -3.77 27.04 9.13
C SER A 173 -4.02 26.15 10.35
N LEU A 174 -4.09 24.83 10.15
CA LEU A 174 -4.23 23.82 11.21
C LEU A 174 -2.94 22.99 11.24
N VAL A 175 -2.26 22.98 12.39
CA VAL A 175 -0.95 22.36 12.55
C VAL A 175 -1.09 21.04 13.30
N GLY A 176 -0.57 19.95 12.72
CA GLY A 176 -0.64 18.60 13.27
C GLY A 176 -1.95 17.86 12.97
N GLU A 177 -2.13 16.72 13.65
CA GLU A 177 -3.30 15.86 13.52
C GLU A 177 -4.44 16.22 14.51
N GLY A 178 -5.61 15.59 14.36
CA GLY A 178 -6.70 15.68 15.35
C GLY A 178 -7.63 16.90 15.22
N HIS A 179 -7.54 17.66 14.13
CA HIS A 179 -8.32 18.90 13.93
C HIS A 179 -9.61 18.73 13.13
N ARG A 180 -10.15 17.50 13.02
CA ARG A 180 -11.33 17.17 12.19
C ARG A 180 -12.49 18.16 12.31
N GLU A 181 -12.88 18.49 13.54
CA GLU A 181 -14.02 19.40 13.79
C GLU A 181 -13.73 20.82 13.31
N ARG A 182 -12.51 21.32 13.58
CA ARG A 182 -12.05 22.65 13.16
C ARG A 182 -11.94 22.74 11.65
N LEU A 183 -11.38 21.71 11.00
CA LEU A 183 -11.29 21.61 9.55
C LEU A 183 -12.69 21.70 8.91
N ALA A 184 -13.63 20.87 9.38
CA ALA A 184 -15.00 20.87 8.87
C ALA A 184 -15.75 22.20 9.09
N LEU A 185 -15.55 22.85 10.25
CA LEU A 185 -16.14 24.15 10.58
C LEU A 185 -15.60 25.24 9.64
N PHE A 186 -14.28 25.33 9.52
CA PHE A 186 -13.61 26.38 8.73
C PHE A 186 -13.91 26.23 7.24
N THR A 187 -13.89 25.00 6.70
CA THR A 187 -14.23 24.76 5.29
C THR A 187 -15.68 25.08 4.98
N SER A 188 -16.62 24.66 5.83
CA SER A 188 -18.05 24.91 5.62
C SER A 188 -18.36 26.40 5.67
N ALA A 189 -17.79 27.12 6.65
CA ALA A 189 -17.96 28.56 6.77
C ALA A 189 -17.34 29.32 5.60
N ALA A 190 -16.13 28.94 5.15
CA ALA A 190 -15.48 29.56 3.99
C ALA A 190 -16.30 29.35 2.70
N LEU A 191 -16.78 28.13 2.46
CA LEU A 191 -17.64 27.83 1.31
C LEU A 191 -18.92 28.66 1.32
N GLN A 192 -19.59 28.76 2.47
CA GLN A 192 -20.81 29.56 2.58
C GLN A 192 -20.55 31.05 2.39
N HIS A 193 -19.53 31.59 3.06
CA HIS A 193 -19.13 33.00 2.98
C HIS A 193 -18.83 33.44 1.54
N TYR A 194 -18.06 32.65 0.79
CA TYR A 194 -17.71 32.97 -0.59
C TYR A 194 -18.82 32.64 -1.61
N ARG A 195 -19.73 31.72 -1.27
CA ARG A 195 -20.96 31.48 -2.04
C ARG A 195 -21.88 32.70 -1.98
N ASP A 196 -22.08 33.27 -0.79
CA ASP A 196 -22.93 34.44 -0.58
C ASP A 196 -22.40 35.69 -1.30
N GLN A 197 -21.08 35.75 -1.56
CA GLN A 197 -20.43 36.78 -2.37
C GLN A 197 -20.42 36.48 -3.88
N GLY A 198 -20.86 35.30 -4.31
CA GLY A 198 -20.82 34.90 -5.73
C GLY A 198 -19.41 34.69 -6.29
N LEU A 199 -18.43 34.38 -5.44
CA LEU A 199 -17.02 34.21 -5.83
C LEU A 199 -16.63 32.75 -6.13
N LEU A 200 -17.49 31.79 -5.78
CA LEU A 200 -17.26 30.38 -6.10
C LEU A 200 -17.66 30.05 -7.54
N ARG A 201 -16.84 29.24 -8.21
CA ARG A 201 -17.12 28.70 -9.54
C ARG A 201 -17.41 27.22 -9.46
N ASP A 202 -18.24 26.70 -10.35
CA ASP A 202 -18.67 25.28 -10.40
C ASP A 202 -17.90 24.44 -11.44
N HIS A 203 -16.91 25.03 -12.12
CA HIS A 203 -16.12 24.35 -13.15
C HIS A 203 -15.39 23.12 -12.59
N LEU A 204 -15.20 22.12 -13.45
CA LEU A 204 -14.43 20.92 -13.08
C LEU A 204 -12.93 21.23 -13.06
N VAL A 205 -12.21 20.52 -12.20
CA VAL A 205 -10.75 20.44 -12.22
C VAL A 205 -10.40 19.06 -12.77
N GLY A 206 -9.52 18.98 -13.77
CA GLY A 206 -9.17 17.73 -14.46
C GLY A 206 -8.48 16.74 -13.52
N THR A 207 -9.24 15.79 -12.97
CA THR A 207 -8.74 14.73 -12.11
C THR A 207 -8.67 13.41 -12.86
N LYS A 208 -7.60 12.65 -12.63
CA LYS A 208 -7.39 11.33 -13.25
C LYS A 208 -6.69 10.40 -12.27
N LEU A 209 -7.46 9.51 -11.64
CA LEU A 209 -6.91 8.59 -10.65
C LEU A 209 -5.98 7.58 -11.31
N TYR A 210 -4.76 7.47 -10.79
CA TYR A 210 -3.78 6.52 -11.34
C TYR A 210 -4.22 5.07 -11.14
N ARG A 211 -4.89 4.77 -10.02
CA ARG A 211 -5.35 3.42 -9.67
C ARG A 211 -6.27 2.80 -10.72
N ASP A 212 -7.04 3.62 -11.43
CA ASP A 212 -8.01 3.16 -12.42
C ASP A 212 -7.34 2.62 -13.69
N SER A 213 -6.02 2.83 -13.83
CA SER A 213 -5.20 2.34 -14.94
C SER A 213 -4.37 1.09 -14.62
N LEU A 214 -4.40 0.61 -13.37
CA LEU A 214 -3.56 -0.50 -12.93
C LEU A 214 -4.24 -1.87 -13.12
N PRO A 215 -3.49 -2.90 -13.58
CA PRO A 215 -3.99 -4.27 -13.56
C PRO A 215 -4.08 -4.80 -12.13
N SER A 216 -5.03 -5.70 -11.88
CA SER A 216 -5.13 -6.42 -10.61
C SER A 216 -3.93 -7.37 -10.44
N SER A 217 -3.26 -7.31 -9.30
CA SER A 217 -2.23 -8.26 -8.89
C SER A 217 -2.77 -9.26 -7.84
N PHE A 218 -2.09 -10.39 -7.63
CA PHE A 218 -2.53 -11.37 -6.62
C PHE A 218 -2.33 -10.85 -5.18
N LEU A 219 -1.15 -10.28 -4.89
CA LEU A 219 -0.94 -9.48 -3.68
C LEU A 219 -1.00 -8.00 -4.05
N SER A 220 -1.43 -7.16 -3.12
CA SER A 220 -1.42 -5.72 -3.25
C SER A 220 -0.74 -5.13 -2.03
N PHE A 221 0.45 -4.56 -2.22
CA PHE A 221 1.25 -3.95 -1.15
C PHE A 221 1.36 -4.81 0.11
N PRO A 222 1.87 -6.06 0.04
CA PRO A 222 2.00 -6.89 1.23
C PRO A 222 2.93 -6.21 2.25
N GLY A 223 2.41 -5.96 3.45
CA GLY A 223 3.14 -5.20 4.48
C GLY A 223 4.04 -6.07 5.34
N LYS A 224 3.57 -7.24 5.75
CA LYS A 224 4.27 -8.16 6.67
C LYS A 224 4.08 -9.62 6.30
N VAL A 225 5.02 -10.44 6.76
CA VAL A 225 5.02 -11.91 6.62
C VAL A 225 5.49 -12.54 7.91
N ALA A 226 4.92 -13.67 8.29
CA ALA A 226 5.34 -14.49 9.43
C ALA A 226 5.34 -15.98 9.07
N VAL A 227 6.21 -16.74 9.73
CA VAL A 227 6.43 -18.17 9.48
C VAL A 227 6.04 -18.98 10.72
N ASP A 228 5.28 -20.06 10.51
CA ASP A 228 5.12 -21.15 11.48
C ASP A 228 5.94 -22.35 11.00
N SER A 229 7.17 -22.47 11.51
CA SER A 229 8.08 -23.56 11.14
C SER A 229 7.55 -24.93 11.55
N SER A 230 6.78 -25.01 12.65
CA SER A 230 6.28 -26.29 13.19
C SER A 230 5.29 -26.97 12.24
N ARG A 231 4.46 -26.17 11.55
CA ARG A 231 3.48 -26.67 10.56
C ARG A 231 3.84 -26.32 9.13
N LYS A 232 5.02 -25.72 8.90
CA LYS A 232 5.52 -25.30 7.58
C LYS A 232 4.54 -24.43 6.81
N ARG A 233 4.05 -23.36 7.45
CA ARG A 233 3.10 -22.39 6.88
C ARG A 233 3.61 -20.96 7.03
N LEU A 234 3.05 -20.06 6.23
CA LEU A 234 3.28 -18.62 6.33
C LEU A 234 1.94 -17.89 6.46
N ALA A 235 1.92 -16.83 7.25
CA ALA A 235 0.87 -15.81 7.24
C ALA A 235 1.38 -14.55 6.54
N ILE A 236 0.55 -13.96 5.67
CA ILE A 236 0.89 -12.80 4.86
C ILE A 236 -0.19 -11.75 5.06
N ALA A 237 0.21 -10.56 5.47
CA ALA A 237 -0.68 -9.40 5.46
C ALA A 237 -0.70 -8.79 4.07
N ASP A 238 -1.76 -9.10 3.31
CA ASP A 238 -2.01 -8.55 1.98
C ASP A 238 -2.73 -7.20 2.11
N THR A 239 -1.97 -6.21 2.58
CA THR A 239 -2.47 -4.95 3.15
C THR A 239 -3.39 -4.18 2.20
N GLY A 240 -2.99 -4.04 0.93
CA GLY A 240 -3.74 -3.32 -0.10
C GLY A 240 -5.01 -4.04 -0.57
N HIS A 241 -5.17 -5.32 -0.25
CA HIS A 241 -6.44 -6.06 -0.42
C HIS A 241 -7.21 -6.20 0.90
N HIS A 242 -6.74 -5.59 1.98
CA HIS A 242 -7.37 -5.61 3.30
C HIS A 242 -7.69 -7.04 3.79
N ARG A 243 -6.74 -7.96 3.60
CA ARG A 243 -6.91 -9.38 3.95
C ARG A 243 -5.63 -10.01 4.50
N VAL A 244 -5.79 -11.17 5.13
CA VAL A 244 -4.69 -12.03 5.56
C VAL A 244 -4.74 -13.35 4.80
N LEU A 245 -3.61 -13.77 4.25
CA LEU A 245 -3.44 -15.06 3.59
C LEU A 245 -2.64 -16.00 4.48
N VAL A 246 -3.06 -17.26 4.57
CA VAL A 246 -2.25 -18.34 5.14
C VAL A 246 -1.92 -19.31 4.01
N VAL A 247 -0.63 -19.55 3.81
CA VAL A 247 -0.10 -20.39 2.72
C VAL A 247 0.80 -21.49 3.28
N SER A 248 0.98 -22.59 2.56
CA SER A 248 2.02 -23.57 2.86
C SER A 248 3.41 -22.98 2.58
N SER A 249 4.45 -23.62 3.12
CA SER A 249 5.86 -23.34 2.79
C SER A 249 6.21 -23.52 1.31
N THR A 250 5.38 -24.23 0.54
CA THR A 250 5.51 -24.39 -0.92
C THR A 250 4.71 -23.36 -1.71
N GLY A 251 3.95 -22.49 -1.04
CA GLY A 251 3.15 -21.45 -1.68
C GLY A 251 1.71 -21.83 -1.99
N LYS A 252 1.21 -22.99 -1.53
CA LYS A 252 -0.22 -23.35 -1.70
C LYS A 252 -1.08 -22.50 -0.78
N LEU A 253 -2.07 -21.80 -1.31
CA LEU A 253 -3.04 -21.07 -0.51
C LEU A 253 -3.90 -22.03 0.33
N LEU A 254 -3.95 -21.80 1.64
CA LEU A 254 -4.74 -22.58 2.59
C LEU A 254 -5.96 -21.80 3.08
N TYR A 255 -5.77 -20.53 3.41
CA TYR A 255 -6.85 -19.65 3.86
C TYR A 255 -6.68 -18.24 3.27
N SER A 256 -7.79 -17.62 2.88
CA SER A 256 -7.87 -16.19 2.54
C SER A 256 -8.98 -15.59 3.41
N VAL A 257 -8.60 -14.67 4.30
CA VAL A 257 -9.52 -14.11 5.31
C VAL A 257 -9.58 -12.60 5.12
N GLY A 258 -10.76 -12.07 4.80
CA GLY A 258 -10.99 -10.66 4.48
C GLY A 258 -10.86 -10.27 3.01
N GLY A 259 -11.02 -8.97 2.75
CA GLY A 259 -10.98 -8.36 1.41
C GLY A 259 -12.22 -8.61 0.54
N PRO A 260 -12.29 -7.99 -0.67
CA PRO A 260 -11.39 -6.95 -1.16
C PRO A 260 -11.70 -5.55 -0.59
N GLY A 261 -12.86 -5.36 0.06
CA GLY A 261 -13.21 -4.11 0.72
C GLY A 261 -12.65 -4.01 2.14
N SER A 262 -12.40 -2.79 2.60
CA SER A 262 -12.04 -2.56 4.01
C SER A 262 -13.25 -2.66 4.94
N GLY A 263 -13.00 -3.03 6.20
CA GLY A 263 -14.02 -3.14 7.23
C GLY A 263 -13.45 -3.64 8.55
N ARG A 264 -14.31 -3.82 9.56
CA ARG A 264 -13.93 -4.28 10.91
C ARG A 264 -14.78 -5.43 11.44
N LYS A 265 -15.48 -6.14 10.56
CA LYS A 265 -16.43 -7.19 10.93
C LYS A 265 -15.66 -8.41 11.46
N ASP A 266 -16.08 -8.91 12.62
CA ASP A 266 -15.67 -10.20 13.21
C ASP A 266 -16.59 -11.35 12.70
N GLY A 267 -16.31 -12.58 13.12
CA GLY A 267 -17.13 -13.76 12.80
C GLY A 267 -16.41 -14.75 11.89
N LYS A 268 -17.17 -15.52 11.10
CA LYS A 268 -16.61 -16.56 10.22
C LYS A 268 -15.54 -15.99 9.27
N LEU A 269 -14.56 -16.82 8.90
CA LEU A 269 -13.45 -16.39 8.03
C LEU A 269 -13.92 -15.69 6.73
N GLN A 270 -15.03 -16.14 6.13
CA GLN A 270 -15.55 -15.60 4.87
C GLN A 270 -16.30 -14.27 5.04
N GLU A 271 -16.70 -13.92 6.27
CA GLU A 271 -17.44 -12.70 6.59
C GLU A 271 -16.58 -11.61 7.24
N ALA A 272 -15.45 -12.02 7.83
CA ALA A 272 -14.54 -11.13 8.52
C ALA A 272 -13.93 -10.11 7.55
N THR A 273 -13.69 -8.89 8.02
CA THR A 273 -13.05 -7.82 7.25
C THR A 273 -11.98 -7.11 8.09
N PHE A 274 -10.96 -6.60 7.40
CA PHE A 274 -9.84 -5.85 7.95
C PHE A 274 -9.73 -4.49 7.26
N CYS A 275 -8.90 -3.59 7.78
CA CYS A 275 -8.56 -2.32 7.16
C CYS A 275 -7.04 -2.16 7.20
N SER A 276 -6.42 -2.39 6.04
CA SER A 276 -4.97 -2.30 5.84
C SER A 276 -4.14 -2.98 6.95
N PRO A 277 -4.28 -4.31 7.15
CA PRO A 277 -3.55 -5.03 8.17
C PRO A 277 -2.03 -5.02 7.89
N GLN A 278 -1.23 -4.94 8.96
CA GLN A 278 0.23 -4.99 8.93
C GLN A 278 0.73 -6.23 9.70
N GLY A 279 1.28 -6.07 10.90
CA GLY A 279 1.85 -7.14 11.73
C GLY A 279 1.01 -8.40 11.75
N VAL A 280 1.63 -9.54 11.44
CA VAL A 280 1.01 -10.86 11.55
C VAL A 280 1.92 -11.78 12.34
N VAL A 281 1.35 -12.61 13.20
CA VAL A 281 2.07 -13.70 13.89
C VAL A 281 1.24 -14.96 13.79
N ILE A 282 1.85 -16.07 13.41
CA ILE A 282 1.20 -17.38 13.30
C ILE A 282 1.86 -18.38 14.24
N LYS A 283 1.07 -19.07 15.07
CA LYS A 283 1.53 -20.16 15.93
C LYS A 283 0.44 -21.20 16.07
N GLY A 284 0.70 -22.42 15.59
CA GLY A 284 -0.33 -23.44 15.54
C GLY A 284 -1.49 -22.95 14.67
N ASP A 285 -2.73 -23.03 15.15
CA ASP A 285 -3.93 -22.60 14.41
C ASP A 285 -4.38 -21.17 14.71
N ILE A 286 -3.56 -20.40 15.42
CA ILE A 286 -3.87 -19.01 15.75
C ILE A 286 -3.00 -18.07 14.92
N VAL A 287 -3.65 -17.09 14.27
CA VAL A 287 -2.98 -15.93 13.67
C VAL A 287 -3.41 -14.67 14.42
N PHE A 288 -2.45 -13.90 14.91
CA PHE A 288 -2.69 -12.56 15.44
C PHE A 288 -2.41 -11.53 14.36
N VAL A 289 -3.23 -10.49 14.27
CA VAL A 289 -3.15 -9.47 13.22
C VAL A 289 -3.22 -8.09 13.86
N ALA A 290 -2.26 -7.23 13.52
CA ALA A 290 -2.33 -5.80 13.75
C ALA A 290 -3.11 -5.18 12.60
N ASP A 291 -4.37 -4.86 12.87
CA ASP A 291 -5.32 -4.32 11.91
C ASP A 291 -5.26 -2.79 11.97
N THR A 292 -4.24 -2.25 11.32
CA THR A 292 -3.62 -0.95 11.60
C THR A 292 -4.59 0.22 11.47
N GLU A 293 -5.28 0.35 10.34
CA GLU A 293 -6.22 1.45 10.06
C GLU A 293 -7.55 1.31 10.82
N ASN A 294 -7.85 0.13 11.36
CA ASN A 294 -8.95 -0.03 12.31
C ASN A 294 -8.52 0.32 13.74
N HIS A 295 -7.21 0.46 14.00
CA HIS A 295 -6.62 0.54 15.33
C HIS A 295 -7.07 -0.64 16.23
N LEU A 296 -6.98 -1.86 15.70
CA LEU A 296 -7.39 -3.10 16.36
C LEU A 296 -6.27 -4.15 16.36
N ILE A 297 -6.30 -5.04 17.37
CA ILE A 297 -5.61 -6.32 17.34
C ILE A 297 -6.66 -7.41 17.15
N ARG A 298 -6.50 -8.22 16.12
CA ARG A 298 -7.46 -9.27 15.73
C ARG A 298 -6.83 -10.65 15.92
N LYS A 299 -7.67 -11.64 16.20
CA LYS A 299 -7.31 -13.06 16.26
C LYS A 299 -8.06 -13.79 15.16
N ILE A 300 -7.36 -14.56 14.35
CA ILE A 300 -7.91 -15.56 13.44
C ILE A 300 -7.65 -16.93 14.07
N ASP A 301 -8.72 -17.66 14.33
CA ASP A 301 -8.69 -19.05 14.77
C ASP A 301 -8.99 -19.93 13.56
N LEU A 302 -7.97 -20.62 13.04
CA LEU A 302 -8.06 -21.46 11.84
C LEU A 302 -8.74 -22.80 12.11
N LEU A 303 -8.79 -23.23 13.38
CA LEU A 303 -9.47 -24.46 13.78
C LEU A 303 -10.97 -24.21 13.93
N GLU A 304 -11.35 -23.13 14.61
CA GLU A 304 -12.75 -22.74 14.81
C GLU A 304 -13.32 -21.96 13.61
N GLU A 305 -12.47 -21.57 12.65
CA GLU A 305 -12.80 -20.72 11.50
C GLU A 305 -13.47 -19.39 11.88
N GLN A 306 -12.96 -18.74 12.94
CA GLN A 306 -13.49 -17.48 13.47
C GLN A 306 -12.44 -16.39 13.54
N VAL A 307 -12.87 -15.16 13.32
CA VAL A 307 -12.12 -13.93 13.59
C VAL A 307 -12.77 -13.19 14.76
N SER A 308 -11.95 -12.75 15.71
CA SER A 308 -12.40 -11.93 16.84
C SER A 308 -11.45 -10.77 17.12
N THR A 309 -11.98 -9.70 17.71
CA THR A 309 -11.20 -8.56 18.18
C THR A 309 -10.67 -8.80 19.60
N LEU A 310 -9.35 -8.72 19.78
CA LEU A 310 -8.69 -8.88 21.09
C LEU A 310 -8.42 -7.55 21.78
N ALA A 311 -8.05 -6.51 21.03
CA ALA A 311 -7.78 -5.18 21.59
C ALA A 311 -8.12 -4.06 20.62
N GLY A 312 -8.36 -2.87 21.15
CA GLY A 312 -8.73 -1.70 20.36
C GLY A 312 -10.24 -1.46 20.31
N VAL A 313 -10.62 -0.20 20.10
CA VAL A 313 -12.01 0.29 20.10
C VAL A 313 -12.54 0.63 18.70
N GLY A 314 -11.73 0.43 17.65
CA GLY A 314 -12.11 0.65 16.26
C GLY A 314 -11.94 2.08 15.75
N PHE A 315 -11.18 2.92 16.47
CA PHE A 315 -10.77 4.28 16.10
C PHE A 315 -9.47 4.65 16.81
N GLN A 316 -8.77 5.68 16.32
CA GLN A 316 -7.48 6.14 16.83
C GLN A 316 -7.54 6.52 18.31
N GLY A 317 -6.78 5.81 19.14
CA GLY A 317 -6.60 6.14 20.55
C GLY A 317 -5.52 7.21 20.76
N ILE A 318 -5.71 8.05 21.77
CA ILE A 318 -4.70 9.01 22.27
C ILE A 318 -4.13 8.61 23.64
N ASP A 319 -4.55 7.46 24.17
CA ASP A 319 -4.09 6.93 25.45
C ASP A 319 -2.62 6.51 25.33
N LYS A 320 -1.78 7.02 26.23
CA LYS A 320 -0.33 6.75 26.27
C LYS A 320 0.05 5.79 27.38
N ASP A 321 -0.89 5.39 28.24
CA ASP A 321 -0.67 4.55 29.42
C ASP A 321 -1.27 3.16 29.24
N GLY A 322 -2.55 3.10 28.90
CA GLY A 322 -3.33 1.87 28.82
C GLY A 322 -3.62 1.22 30.19
N GLY A 323 -3.97 -0.06 30.15
CA GLY A 323 -4.32 -0.86 31.33
C GLY A 323 -5.78 -1.33 31.35
N ALA A 324 -6.61 -0.91 30.38
CA ALA A 324 -7.94 -1.44 30.21
C ALA A 324 -7.93 -2.84 29.55
N MET A 325 -9.08 -3.50 29.60
CA MET A 325 -9.26 -4.84 29.05
C MET A 325 -9.49 -4.77 27.54
N GLY A 326 -8.55 -5.30 26.76
CA GLY A 326 -8.68 -5.67 25.36
C GLY A 326 -9.58 -4.74 24.53
N PRO A 327 -10.82 -5.14 24.17
CA PRO A 327 -11.71 -4.35 23.32
C PRO A 327 -12.17 -2.99 23.90
N GLN A 328 -11.86 -2.71 25.16
CA GLN A 328 -12.15 -1.43 25.82
C GLN A 328 -10.96 -0.49 25.82
N GLN A 329 -9.76 -0.98 25.49
CA GLN A 329 -8.53 -0.18 25.45
C GLN A 329 -8.39 0.50 24.09
N PRO A 330 -8.42 1.84 24.01
CA PRO A 330 -8.03 2.53 22.79
C PRO A 330 -6.55 2.30 22.50
N ILE A 331 -6.22 2.04 21.25
CA ILE A 331 -4.85 1.88 20.75
C ILE A 331 -4.69 2.71 19.47
N SER A 332 -3.46 2.92 19.01
CA SER A 332 -3.19 3.80 17.87
C SER A 332 -2.23 3.16 16.87
N SER A 333 -2.80 2.63 15.79
CA SER A 333 -2.06 2.17 14.61
C SER A 333 -1.02 1.10 14.99
N PRO A 334 -1.46 -0.06 15.53
CA PRO A 334 -0.57 -1.17 15.78
C PRO A 334 0.03 -1.60 14.44
N TRP A 335 1.36 -1.72 14.38
CA TRP A 335 2.08 -1.91 13.12
C TRP A 335 2.76 -3.26 13.02
N ASP A 336 3.32 -3.76 14.12
CA ASP A 336 3.88 -5.10 14.18
C ASP A 336 3.56 -5.80 15.49
N LEU A 337 3.59 -7.14 15.45
CA LEU A 337 3.27 -8.00 16.58
C LEU A 337 4.38 -9.03 16.77
N ALA A 338 4.65 -9.40 18.03
CA ALA A 338 5.52 -10.52 18.35
C ALA A 338 4.99 -11.29 19.56
N LEU A 339 4.92 -12.61 19.46
CA LEU A 339 4.68 -13.45 20.63
C LEU A 339 5.91 -13.45 21.54
N GLY A 340 5.68 -13.51 22.84
CA GLY A 340 6.76 -13.70 23.78
C GLY A 340 6.30 -14.00 25.20
N THR A 341 7.27 -14.02 26.11
CA THR A 341 7.04 -14.23 27.53
C THR A 341 7.41 -12.99 28.34
N SER A 342 6.53 -12.58 29.24
CA SER A 342 6.77 -11.55 30.24
C SER A 342 6.72 -12.13 31.65
N GLY A 343 7.77 -11.88 32.44
CA GLY A 343 7.92 -12.38 33.81
C GLY A 343 8.44 -13.82 33.92
N LYS A 344 8.68 -14.28 35.15
CA LYS A 344 9.07 -15.68 35.44
C LYS A 344 7.82 -16.54 35.56
N SER A 345 7.23 -16.98 34.45
CA SER A 345 6.20 -18.03 34.52
C SER A 345 6.84 -19.34 35.02
N LYS A 346 6.27 -19.94 36.06
CA LYS A 346 6.63 -21.28 36.55
C LYS A 346 5.89 -22.39 35.77
N ALA A 347 4.99 -22.03 34.86
CA ALA A 347 4.25 -22.96 34.03
C ALA A 347 4.74 -22.79 32.59
N THR A 348 5.52 -23.78 32.13
CA THR A 348 5.91 -24.08 30.74
C THR A 348 6.51 -22.92 29.93
N HIS A 349 7.29 -23.24 28.89
CA HIS A 349 7.87 -22.25 27.96
C HIS A 349 6.79 -21.66 27.02
N GLU A 350 5.67 -21.20 27.58
CA GLU A 350 4.53 -20.69 26.80
C GLU A 350 4.55 -19.16 26.74
N ASP A 351 4.33 -18.64 25.54
CA ASP A 351 4.15 -17.21 25.29
C ASP A 351 2.88 -16.74 26.02
N ASN A 352 3.03 -15.80 26.95
CA ASN A 352 1.93 -15.26 27.75
C ASN A 352 1.56 -13.82 27.38
N VAL A 353 2.28 -13.22 26.44
CA VAL A 353 2.06 -11.87 25.96
C VAL A 353 2.20 -11.77 24.45
N LEU A 354 1.49 -10.80 23.88
CA LEU A 354 1.69 -10.30 22.55
C LEU A 354 2.30 -8.90 22.66
N TRP A 355 3.55 -8.74 22.22
CA TRP A 355 4.20 -7.46 22.08
C TRP A 355 3.66 -6.74 20.84
N VAL A 356 3.49 -5.43 20.95
CA VAL A 356 2.87 -4.61 19.91
C VAL A 356 3.75 -3.38 19.67
N ALA A 357 4.21 -3.20 18.44
CA ALA A 357 4.81 -1.95 18.01
C ALA A 357 3.68 -0.96 17.69
N MET A 358 3.46 -0.02 18.60
CA MET A 358 2.39 0.97 18.52
C MET A 358 2.92 2.22 17.84
N ALA A 359 2.82 2.24 16.50
CA ALA A 359 3.39 3.30 15.69
C ALA A 359 2.75 4.66 16.00
N GLY A 360 1.42 4.70 16.15
CA GLY A 360 0.65 5.93 16.28
C GLY A 360 0.81 6.66 17.61
N THR A 361 1.30 6.01 18.66
CA THR A 361 1.70 6.69 19.91
C THR A 361 3.19 6.57 20.20
N HIS A 362 4.00 6.10 19.25
CA HIS A 362 5.45 5.95 19.38
C HIS A 362 5.87 5.13 20.62
N GLN A 363 5.31 3.93 20.77
CA GLN A 363 5.46 3.10 21.97
C GLN A 363 5.56 1.61 21.65
N VAL A 364 6.06 0.84 22.61
CA VAL A 364 5.94 -0.62 22.62
C VAL A 364 4.92 -1.01 23.69
N TRP A 365 3.87 -1.70 23.26
CA TRP A 365 2.75 -2.14 24.09
C TRP A 365 2.77 -3.65 24.29
N CYS A 366 1.98 -4.11 25.24
CA CYS A 366 1.80 -5.51 25.59
C CYS A 366 0.32 -5.81 25.77
N LEU A 367 -0.16 -6.86 25.10
CA LEU A 367 -1.45 -7.49 25.37
C LEU A 367 -1.22 -8.81 26.09
N PHE A 368 -1.76 -8.97 27.29
CA PHE A 368 -1.64 -10.20 28.06
C PHE A 368 -2.53 -11.31 27.47
N LEU A 369 -1.92 -12.42 27.05
CA LEU A 369 -2.64 -13.61 26.56
C LEU A 369 -2.96 -14.60 27.69
N ALA A 370 -2.28 -14.46 28.82
CA ALA A 370 -2.56 -15.13 30.08
C ALA A 370 -2.22 -14.17 31.24
N ASP A 371 -2.69 -14.48 32.45
CA ASP A 371 -2.32 -13.74 33.66
C ASP A 371 -0.80 -13.70 33.82
N GLY A 372 -0.26 -12.51 34.08
CA GLY A 372 1.18 -12.31 34.05
C GLY A 372 1.61 -11.00 34.70
N LYS A 373 2.87 -10.63 34.49
CA LYS A 373 3.41 -9.35 34.95
C LYS A 373 4.44 -8.81 33.99
N LEU A 374 4.55 -7.49 33.92
CA LEU A 374 5.65 -6.82 33.24
C LEU A 374 6.95 -6.88 34.08
N PRO A 375 8.12 -6.73 33.46
CA PRO A 375 9.37 -6.50 34.18
C PRO A 375 9.24 -5.37 35.21
N GLN A 376 9.43 -5.70 36.48
CA GLN A 376 9.30 -4.74 37.61
C GLN A 376 7.91 -4.11 37.80
N GLY A 377 6.85 -4.69 37.21
CA GLY A 377 5.47 -4.18 37.28
C GLY A 377 4.51 -5.00 38.16
N SER A 378 3.28 -4.50 38.25
CA SER A 378 2.13 -5.18 38.86
C SER A 378 1.71 -6.44 38.09
N ASN A 379 0.92 -7.30 38.74
CA ASN A 379 0.25 -8.40 38.04
C ASN A 379 -0.90 -7.84 37.18
N PHE A 380 -1.05 -8.39 35.99
CA PHE A 380 -2.08 -8.07 35.03
C PHE A 380 -2.88 -9.33 34.68
N GLN A 381 -4.17 -9.14 34.43
CA GLN A 381 -5.06 -10.21 34.03
C GLN A 381 -4.95 -10.46 32.52
N MET A 382 -5.26 -11.68 32.10
CA MET A 382 -5.46 -12.03 30.69
C MET A 382 -6.41 -11.00 30.03
N GLY A 383 -6.00 -10.49 28.87
CA GLY A 383 -6.73 -9.50 28.10
C GLY A 383 -6.38 -8.06 28.43
N THR A 384 -5.62 -7.76 29.50
CA THR A 384 -5.16 -6.39 29.74
C THR A 384 -4.21 -5.93 28.62
N CYS A 385 -4.43 -4.74 28.07
CA CYS A 385 -3.57 -4.12 27.07
C CYS A 385 -2.97 -2.83 27.64
N VAL A 386 -1.63 -2.74 27.69
CA VAL A 386 -0.92 -1.69 28.42
C VAL A 386 0.41 -1.36 27.75
N ARG A 387 0.84 -0.10 27.87
CA ARG A 387 2.19 0.31 27.47
C ARG A 387 3.24 -0.44 28.29
N PHE A 388 4.26 -0.97 27.60
CA PHE A 388 5.47 -1.51 28.22
C PHE A 388 6.63 -0.50 28.22
N ALA A 389 6.90 0.14 27.09
CA ALA A 389 7.98 1.12 26.95
C ALA A 389 7.61 2.28 26.01
N GLY A 390 8.24 3.45 26.22
CA GLY A 390 8.00 4.67 25.45
C GLY A 390 7.14 5.69 26.19
N SER A 391 7.61 6.93 26.27
CA SER A 391 6.89 8.06 26.89
C SER A 391 5.64 8.49 26.11
N GLY A 392 5.59 8.14 24.82
CA GLY A 392 4.59 8.61 23.88
C GLY A 392 4.95 9.95 23.22
N ASN A 393 6.19 10.42 23.40
CA ASN A 393 6.78 11.46 22.56
C ASN A 393 7.54 10.81 21.41
N GLU A 394 7.51 11.45 20.25
CA GLU A 394 8.31 11.05 19.09
C GLU A 394 9.78 11.46 19.28
N GLU A 395 10.63 10.52 19.69
CA GLU A 395 12.03 10.77 20.03
C GLU A 395 12.90 9.54 19.74
N ASN A 396 14.20 9.75 19.51
CA ASN A 396 15.22 8.70 19.48
C ASN A 396 15.83 8.43 20.88
N ARG A 397 15.04 8.56 21.96
CA ARG A 397 15.58 8.61 23.34
C ARG A 397 15.76 7.22 23.96
N ASN A 398 17.00 6.89 24.31
CA ASN A 398 17.32 5.69 25.10
C ASN A 398 17.15 5.97 26.59
N ASN A 399 16.76 4.96 27.37
CA ASN A 399 16.69 5.08 28.81
C ASN A 399 16.75 3.74 29.53
N ALA A 400 17.31 3.72 30.73
CA ALA A 400 17.25 2.55 31.61
C ALA A 400 15.82 2.27 32.10
N TYR A 401 14.99 3.31 32.20
CA TYR A 401 13.58 3.19 32.60
C TYR A 401 12.68 3.20 31.36
N PRO A 402 11.86 2.17 31.12
CA PRO A 402 11.11 2.01 29.88
C PRO A 402 10.17 3.19 29.57
N HIS A 403 9.49 3.75 30.57
CA HIS A 403 8.55 4.86 30.39
C HIS A 403 9.23 6.21 30.11
N LYS A 404 10.55 6.32 30.35
CA LYS A 404 11.35 7.53 30.07
C LYS A 404 12.13 7.42 28.75
N ALA A 405 12.12 6.26 28.12
CA ALA A 405 12.57 6.12 26.74
C ALA A 405 11.53 6.74 25.80
N GLY A 406 11.96 7.11 24.60
CA GLY A 406 11.10 7.55 23.51
C GLY A 406 11.42 6.72 22.28
N PHE A 407 10.38 6.48 21.49
CA PHE A 407 10.48 5.85 20.17
C PHE A 407 9.99 6.85 19.13
N ALA A 408 10.20 6.54 17.86
CA ALA A 408 9.72 7.33 16.75
C ALA A 408 9.16 6.37 15.69
N GLN A 409 7.85 6.14 15.80
CA GLN A 409 7.08 5.26 14.91
C GLN A 409 7.67 3.84 14.82
N PRO A 410 7.66 3.07 15.93
CA PRO A 410 8.14 1.69 15.90
C PRO A 410 7.25 0.85 14.98
N SER A 411 7.86 0.12 14.04
CA SER A 411 7.13 -0.58 12.96
C SER A 411 7.53 -2.05 12.77
N GLY A 412 8.52 -2.53 13.50
CA GLY A 412 9.00 -3.91 13.41
C GLY A 412 9.45 -4.45 14.76
N LEU A 413 9.11 -5.71 15.08
CA LEU A 413 9.50 -6.38 16.33
C LEU A 413 10.15 -7.74 16.06
N ALA A 414 11.23 -8.05 16.80
CA ALA A 414 11.84 -9.37 16.78
C ALA A 414 12.30 -9.79 18.19
N PRO A 415 11.65 -10.79 18.82
CA PRO A 415 12.05 -11.27 20.14
C PRO A 415 13.31 -12.14 20.06
N ALA A 416 14.24 -11.91 20.98
CA ALA A 416 15.43 -12.73 21.23
C ALA A 416 15.44 -13.11 22.73
N PRO A 417 14.58 -14.07 23.14
CA PRO A 417 14.35 -14.37 24.55
C PRO A 417 15.52 -15.11 25.23
N GLU A 418 16.36 -15.80 24.45
CA GLU A 418 17.47 -16.58 24.95
C GLU A 418 18.62 -15.73 25.51
N GLU A 419 19.36 -16.29 26.47
CA GLU A 419 20.59 -15.68 26.98
C GLU A 419 21.69 -15.73 25.90
N PRO A 420 22.56 -14.71 25.80
CA PRO A 420 22.69 -13.56 26.69
C PRO A 420 21.82 -12.34 26.31
N TRP A 421 20.93 -12.48 25.32
CA TRP A 421 20.20 -11.34 24.73
C TRP A 421 19.03 -10.90 25.60
N CYS A 422 18.10 -11.82 25.89
CA CYS A 422 16.86 -11.58 26.65
C CYS A 422 16.22 -10.22 26.34
N CYS A 423 15.97 -9.93 25.06
CA CYS A 423 15.49 -8.62 24.62
C CYS A 423 14.50 -8.72 23.46
N LEU A 424 13.80 -7.62 23.21
CA LEU A 424 12.99 -7.38 22.03
C LEU A 424 13.71 -6.37 21.15
N TYR A 425 14.03 -6.74 19.91
CA TYR A 425 14.54 -5.80 18.92
C TYR A 425 13.38 -5.03 18.28
N VAL A 426 13.60 -3.74 18.04
CA VAL A 426 12.58 -2.82 17.51
C VAL A 426 13.17 -2.08 16.32
N ALA A 427 12.50 -2.14 15.17
CA ALA A 427 12.73 -1.23 14.05
C ALA A 427 12.00 0.09 14.35
N ASP A 428 12.75 1.16 14.58
CA ASP A 428 12.24 2.46 14.96
C ASP A 428 12.37 3.42 13.76
N SER A 429 11.28 3.53 13.01
CA SER A 429 11.29 3.95 11.60
C SER A 429 11.68 5.41 11.42
N GLU A 430 10.99 6.32 12.12
CA GLU A 430 11.17 7.76 11.97
C GLU A 430 12.51 8.26 12.54
N SER A 431 13.09 7.54 13.49
CA SER A 431 14.45 7.79 13.98
C SER A 431 15.53 7.14 13.12
N SER A 432 15.13 6.25 12.19
CA SER A 432 16.01 5.41 11.38
C SER A 432 17.04 4.63 12.22
N THR A 433 16.54 4.00 13.28
CA THR A 433 17.37 3.19 14.20
C THR A 433 16.81 1.80 14.43
N VAL A 434 17.67 0.91 14.93
CA VAL A 434 17.26 -0.34 15.56
C VAL A 434 17.57 -0.26 17.05
N ARG A 435 16.60 -0.66 17.88
CA ARG A 435 16.64 -0.59 19.34
C ARG A 435 16.54 -1.98 19.94
N SER A 436 17.02 -2.14 21.17
CA SER A 436 16.75 -3.31 22.00
C SER A 436 16.02 -2.87 23.26
N VAL A 437 14.92 -3.54 23.60
CA VAL A 437 14.21 -3.41 24.88
C VAL A 437 14.46 -4.67 25.70
N ALA A 438 15.12 -4.53 26.85
CA ALA A 438 15.46 -5.67 27.69
C ALA A 438 14.20 -6.28 28.34
N LEU A 439 14.03 -7.60 28.23
CA LEU A 439 12.88 -8.31 28.82
C LEU A 439 13.04 -8.52 30.34
N LYS A 440 14.22 -8.21 30.90
CA LYS A 440 14.51 -8.35 32.34
C LYS A 440 14.08 -7.13 33.16
N ASP A 441 14.29 -5.93 32.63
CA ASP A 441 14.10 -4.66 33.34
C ASP A 441 13.44 -3.55 32.48
N GLY A 442 13.18 -3.79 31.20
CA GLY A 442 12.59 -2.82 30.29
C GLY A 442 13.55 -1.75 29.76
N ALA A 443 14.86 -1.86 30.02
CA ALA A 443 15.82 -0.86 29.56
C ALA A 443 15.86 -0.80 28.02
N VAL A 444 15.72 0.40 27.46
CA VAL A 444 15.77 0.68 26.02
C VAL A 444 17.16 1.19 25.65
N LYS A 445 17.82 0.49 24.72
CA LYS A 445 19.19 0.79 24.27
C LYS A 445 19.28 0.83 22.76
N LEU A 446 20.20 1.67 22.26
CA LEU A 446 20.52 1.76 20.85
C LEU A 446 21.33 0.54 20.43
N LEU A 447 20.92 -0.07 19.32
CA LEU A 447 21.69 -1.07 18.62
C LEU A 447 22.53 -0.42 17.51
N VAL A 448 21.88 0.12 16.47
CA VAL A 448 22.52 0.78 15.31
C VAL A 448 21.64 1.90 14.74
N GLY A 449 22.23 2.80 13.95
CA GLY A 449 21.51 3.89 13.27
C GLY A 449 21.45 5.20 14.08
N GLY A 450 20.97 6.25 13.42
CA GLY A 450 20.66 7.55 14.03
C GLY A 450 21.87 8.31 14.55
N GLU A 451 21.63 9.17 15.53
CA GLU A 451 22.62 10.00 16.22
C GLU A 451 22.36 10.06 17.74
N ARG A 452 23.24 10.77 18.47
CA ARG A 452 23.17 10.90 19.94
C ARG A 452 22.03 11.81 20.40
N ASP A 453 21.69 12.84 19.63
CA ASP A 453 20.63 13.77 20.00
C ASP A 453 19.29 13.03 19.95
N PRO A 454 18.58 12.89 21.10
CA PRO A 454 17.30 12.20 21.14
C PRO A 454 16.20 12.93 20.35
N MET A 455 16.37 14.22 20.03
CA MET A 455 15.40 14.98 19.24
C MET A 455 15.70 14.97 17.73
N ASN A 456 16.88 14.48 17.33
CA ASN A 456 17.26 14.42 15.92
C ASN A 456 16.62 13.19 15.24
N LEU A 457 15.53 13.43 14.51
CA LEU A 457 14.82 12.44 13.68
C LEU A 457 15.22 12.50 12.18
N PHE A 458 16.31 13.22 11.86
CA PHE A 458 16.82 13.40 10.49
C PHE A 458 18.20 12.74 10.29
N ALA A 459 18.62 11.89 11.23
CA ALA A 459 19.89 11.17 11.21
C ALA A 459 19.85 9.88 10.36
N PHE A 460 19.32 9.98 9.14
CA PHE A 460 19.15 8.87 8.20
C PHE A 460 20.25 8.84 7.13
N GLY A 461 20.31 7.74 6.37
CA GLY A 461 21.24 7.55 5.25
C GLY A 461 21.44 6.07 4.93
N ASP A 462 22.45 5.75 4.14
CA ASP A 462 22.79 4.36 3.78
C ASP A 462 24.29 4.13 3.97
N VAL A 463 24.68 3.81 5.20
CA VAL A 463 26.07 3.61 5.58
C VAL A 463 26.19 2.35 6.42
N ASP A 464 27.10 1.47 6.03
CA ASP A 464 27.46 0.31 6.84
C ASP A 464 28.46 0.74 7.91
N GLY A 465 28.35 0.18 9.11
CA GLY A 465 29.12 0.68 10.24
C GLY A 465 28.74 0.10 11.58
N LYS A 466 29.36 0.64 12.63
CA LYS A 466 29.16 0.18 14.00
C LYS A 466 28.33 1.16 14.80
N GLY A 467 27.27 0.68 15.45
CA GLY A 467 26.42 1.51 16.29
C GLY A 467 25.83 2.69 15.51
N MET A 468 26.10 3.91 15.96
CA MET A 468 25.63 5.15 15.31
C MET A 468 26.33 5.46 13.99
N ASP A 469 27.48 4.84 13.70
CA ASP A 469 28.18 5.09 12.43
C ASP A 469 27.42 4.44 11.26
N ALA A 470 26.66 3.39 11.54
CA ALA A 470 25.69 2.86 10.57
C ALA A 470 24.56 3.86 10.36
N LYS A 471 24.05 3.93 9.12
CA LYS A 471 22.87 4.71 8.75
C LYS A 471 21.87 3.83 8.03
N LEU A 472 20.61 4.03 8.40
CA LEU A 472 19.41 3.39 7.86
C LEU A 472 18.47 4.49 7.34
N GLN A 473 17.44 4.09 6.60
CA GLN A 473 16.39 4.99 6.14
C GLN A 473 15.03 4.31 6.29
N HIS A 474 14.28 4.76 7.29
CA HIS A 474 12.92 4.29 7.60
C HIS A 474 12.78 2.74 7.60
N PRO A 475 13.55 2.03 8.45
CA PRO A 475 13.52 0.57 8.51
C PRO A 475 12.20 0.09 9.11
N LEU A 476 11.44 -0.74 8.37
CA LEU A 476 10.10 -1.16 8.79
C LEU A 476 10.09 -2.55 9.45
N GLY A 477 11.10 -3.39 9.22
CA GLY A 477 11.10 -4.77 9.70
C GLY A 477 12.42 -5.18 10.32
N VAL A 478 12.34 -6.04 11.34
CA VAL A 478 13.48 -6.78 11.90
C VAL A 478 13.12 -8.25 12.07
N ALA A 479 14.07 -9.15 11.89
CA ALA A 479 13.88 -10.57 12.13
C ALA A 479 15.13 -11.22 12.75
N TRP A 480 14.93 -11.89 13.88
CA TRP A 480 16.00 -12.51 14.65
C TRP A 480 16.28 -13.94 14.17
N ALA A 481 17.55 -14.27 13.90
CA ALA A 481 18.01 -15.61 13.58
C ALA A 481 18.85 -16.17 14.74
N PRO A 482 18.27 -16.99 15.64
CA PRO A 482 18.94 -17.44 16.86
C PRO A 482 20.13 -18.38 16.57
N ASP A 483 20.03 -19.21 15.54
CA ASP A 483 21.08 -20.13 15.08
C ASP A 483 22.37 -19.41 14.68
N LYS A 484 22.23 -18.23 14.07
CA LYS A 484 23.34 -17.39 13.62
C LYS A 484 23.71 -16.28 14.60
N SER A 485 22.84 -16.01 15.59
CA SER A 485 22.91 -14.83 16.45
C SER A 485 23.00 -13.51 15.65
N LEU A 486 22.22 -13.41 14.58
CA LEU A 486 22.16 -12.25 13.69
C LEU A 486 20.74 -11.70 13.59
N LEU A 487 20.64 -10.37 13.46
CA LEU A 487 19.39 -9.66 13.26
C LEU A 487 19.32 -9.13 11.83
N TYR A 488 18.34 -9.57 11.04
CA TYR A 488 18.10 -9.01 9.72
C TYR A 488 17.18 -7.79 9.82
N VAL A 489 17.39 -6.80 8.96
CA VAL A 489 16.67 -5.53 8.93
C VAL A 489 16.19 -5.27 7.51
N ALA A 490 14.90 -4.99 7.33
CA ALA A 490 14.39 -4.39 6.10
C ALA A 490 14.62 -2.90 6.20
N ASP A 491 15.68 -2.43 5.54
CA ASP A 491 16.03 -1.01 5.46
C ASP A 491 15.28 -0.39 4.28
N SER A 492 13.99 -0.13 4.53
CA SER A 492 12.95 -0.08 3.50
C SER A 492 13.20 0.99 2.44
N TYR A 493 13.52 2.21 2.87
CA TYR A 493 13.72 3.34 1.94
C TYR A 493 15.10 3.37 1.31
N ASN A 494 16.04 2.56 1.82
CA ASN A 494 17.28 2.24 1.12
C ASN A 494 17.12 1.03 0.20
N HIS A 495 15.91 0.45 0.08
CA HIS A 495 15.60 -0.70 -0.78
C HIS A 495 16.55 -1.89 -0.58
N LYS A 496 16.97 -2.11 0.67
CA LYS A 496 18.01 -3.08 1.04
C LYS A 496 17.57 -3.95 2.21
N ILE A 497 18.13 -5.14 2.24
CA ILE A 497 18.15 -5.97 3.45
C ILE A 497 19.54 -5.79 4.07
N LYS A 498 19.56 -5.34 5.33
CA LYS A 498 20.78 -5.27 6.14
C LYS A 498 20.79 -6.37 7.18
N VAL A 499 21.95 -6.63 7.73
CA VAL A 499 22.14 -7.54 8.86
C VAL A 499 22.97 -6.87 9.93
N VAL A 500 22.62 -7.14 11.18
CA VAL A 500 23.26 -6.60 12.37
C VAL A 500 23.76 -7.75 13.22
N ASP A 501 25.04 -7.70 13.59
CA ASP A 501 25.62 -8.48 14.68
C ASP A 501 25.37 -7.70 15.99
N PRO A 502 24.47 -8.17 16.88
CA PRO A 502 24.14 -7.40 18.07
C PRO A 502 25.25 -7.37 19.12
N LYS A 503 26.17 -8.35 19.11
CA LYS A 503 27.32 -8.40 20.03
C LYS A 503 28.28 -7.26 19.75
N ASN A 504 28.60 -7.09 18.47
CA ASN A 504 29.56 -6.10 18.01
C ASN A 504 28.91 -4.78 17.58
N LYS A 505 27.58 -4.75 17.47
CA LYS A 505 26.78 -3.65 16.91
C LYS A 505 27.19 -3.28 15.48
N GLN A 506 27.70 -4.25 14.72
CA GLN A 506 28.08 -4.03 13.33
C GLN A 506 26.86 -4.22 12.44
N CYS A 507 26.58 -3.28 11.55
CA CYS A 507 25.54 -3.33 10.53
C CYS A 507 26.17 -3.32 9.14
N TRP A 508 25.69 -4.18 8.24
CA TRP A 508 26.11 -4.18 6.84
C TRP A 508 25.00 -4.66 5.89
N VAL A 509 25.10 -4.29 4.62
CA VAL A 509 24.18 -4.77 3.57
C VAL A 509 24.39 -6.25 3.33
N VAL A 510 23.29 -7.03 3.30
CA VAL A 510 23.31 -8.43 2.88
C VAL A 510 22.77 -8.60 1.47
N ALA A 511 21.73 -7.85 1.08
CA ALA A 511 21.11 -7.93 -0.24
C ALA A 511 20.49 -6.60 -0.66
N GLY A 512 20.34 -6.39 -1.97
CA GLY A 512 19.74 -5.17 -2.54
C GLY A 512 20.80 -4.23 -3.11
N THR A 513 20.60 -3.79 -4.36
CA THR A 513 21.44 -2.76 -5.02
C THR A 513 21.30 -1.38 -4.38
N GLY A 514 20.13 -1.09 -3.79
CA GLY A 514 19.75 0.23 -3.29
C GLY A 514 18.85 1.03 -4.24
N GLU A 515 18.65 0.53 -5.46
CA GLU A 515 17.71 1.10 -6.40
C GLU A 515 16.36 0.39 -6.28
N ALA A 516 15.27 1.16 -6.31
CA ALA A 516 13.92 0.59 -6.35
C ALA A 516 13.75 -0.25 -7.63
N GLY A 517 13.33 -1.51 -7.49
CA GLY A 517 13.05 -2.34 -8.65
C GLY A 517 12.72 -3.79 -8.33
N ASP A 518 12.50 -4.59 -9.36
CA ASP A 518 12.10 -6.00 -9.26
C ASP A 518 13.10 -7.01 -9.86
N VAL A 519 14.39 -6.75 -9.73
CA VAL A 519 15.43 -7.71 -10.11
C VAL A 519 15.60 -8.75 -9.00
N LEU A 520 15.54 -10.03 -9.36
CA LEU A 520 15.89 -11.12 -8.45
C LEU A 520 17.40 -11.34 -8.40
N GLY A 521 18.09 -11.22 -9.54
CA GLY A 521 19.53 -11.48 -9.65
C GLY A 521 19.89 -12.96 -9.41
N PRO A 522 21.07 -13.43 -9.85
CA PRO A 522 21.58 -14.73 -9.43
C PRO A 522 22.06 -14.72 -7.96
N GLY A 523 22.39 -13.55 -7.40
CA GLY A 523 22.91 -13.41 -6.02
C GLY A 523 22.36 -12.18 -5.27
N PHE A 524 22.53 -12.17 -3.94
CA PHE A 524 21.97 -11.15 -3.04
C PHE A 524 22.28 -9.68 -3.41
N THR A 525 23.50 -9.34 -3.82
CA THR A 525 23.89 -7.94 -4.08
C THR A 525 23.40 -7.42 -5.43
N GLU A 526 22.92 -8.31 -6.29
CA GLU A 526 22.39 -8.00 -7.63
C GLU A 526 20.86 -7.96 -7.65
N SER A 527 20.22 -8.37 -6.54
CA SER A 527 18.78 -8.24 -6.38
C SER A 527 18.40 -6.80 -6.07
N SER A 528 17.16 -6.44 -6.35
CA SER A 528 16.57 -5.17 -5.95
C SER A 528 15.28 -5.41 -5.19
N PHE A 529 14.90 -4.44 -4.35
CA PHE A 529 13.65 -4.42 -3.60
C PHE A 529 12.95 -3.10 -3.85
N ASN A 530 11.71 -2.96 -3.40
CA ASN A 530 10.99 -1.69 -3.44
C ASN A 530 10.16 -1.52 -2.16
N GLU A 531 10.70 -0.72 -1.25
CA GLU A 531 10.17 -0.47 0.10
C GLU A 531 9.69 -1.73 0.83
N PRO A 532 10.59 -2.72 1.11
CA PRO A 532 10.17 -3.93 1.81
C PRO A 532 9.64 -3.61 3.22
N GLY A 533 8.37 -3.91 3.48
CA GLY A 533 7.69 -3.55 4.74
C GLY A 533 7.96 -4.49 5.92
N GLY A 534 8.42 -5.71 5.63
CA GLY A 534 8.65 -6.72 6.66
C GLY A 534 9.44 -7.92 6.18
N LEU A 535 9.99 -8.67 7.13
CA LEU A 535 10.72 -9.90 6.88
C LEU A 535 10.55 -10.87 8.04
N CYS A 536 10.75 -12.16 7.77
CA CYS A 536 10.71 -13.21 8.78
C CYS A 536 11.71 -14.31 8.43
N VAL A 537 12.40 -14.84 9.45
CA VAL A 537 13.35 -15.95 9.31
C VAL A 537 12.58 -17.27 9.28
N GLY A 538 12.81 -18.06 8.24
CA GLY A 538 12.39 -19.46 8.14
C GLY A 538 13.57 -20.42 8.29
N GLU A 539 13.34 -21.71 8.03
CA GLU A 539 14.40 -22.72 8.02
C GLU A 539 15.35 -22.50 6.84
N GLY A 540 16.53 -21.93 7.10
CA GLY A 540 17.57 -21.69 6.08
C GLY A 540 17.30 -20.55 5.10
N VAL A 541 16.12 -19.92 5.19
CA VAL A 541 15.65 -18.87 4.27
C VAL A 541 15.15 -17.65 5.02
N LEU A 542 15.13 -16.51 4.33
CA LEU A 542 14.51 -15.27 4.80
C LEU A 542 13.38 -14.87 3.85
N PHE A 543 12.15 -14.78 4.37
CA PHE A 543 11.00 -14.30 3.62
C PHE A 543 10.88 -12.79 3.78
N ILE A 544 10.61 -12.08 2.69
CA ILE A 544 10.52 -10.62 2.66
C ILE A 544 9.22 -10.22 1.96
N ALA A 545 8.45 -9.37 2.64
CA ALA A 545 7.32 -8.68 2.05
C ALA A 545 7.83 -7.47 1.25
N ASP A 546 7.98 -7.66 -0.06
CA ASP A 546 8.51 -6.64 -0.98
C ASP A 546 7.36 -5.77 -1.49
N THR A 547 6.96 -4.82 -0.64
CA THR A 547 5.64 -4.19 -0.64
C THR A 547 5.30 -3.53 -1.97
N ASN A 548 6.13 -2.63 -2.48
CA ASN A 548 5.81 -1.90 -3.72
C ASN A 548 6.04 -2.74 -4.99
N ASN A 549 6.62 -3.94 -4.87
CA ASN A 549 6.68 -4.92 -5.96
C ASN A 549 5.53 -5.96 -5.87
N HIS A 550 4.58 -5.80 -4.94
CA HIS A 550 3.37 -6.62 -4.85
C HIS A 550 3.67 -8.13 -4.75
N GLN A 551 4.71 -8.51 -4.02
CA GLN A 551 5.16 -9.91 -3.94
C GLN A 551 5.90 -10.24 -2.65
N LEU A 552 6.15 -11.54 -2.46
CA LEU A 552 7.11 -12.03 -1.48
C LEU A 552 8.40 -12.46 -2.18
N LYS A 553 9.55 -12.07 -1.63
CA LYS A 553 10.87 -12.56 -2.02
C LYS A 553 11.41 -13.52 -0.98
N VAL A 554 12.17 -14.51 -1.42
CA VAL A 554 12.87 -15.48 -0.58
C VAL A 554 14.36 -15.31 -0.81
N LEU A 555 15.08 -15.08 0.28
CA LEU A 555 16.53 -15.09 0.32
C LEU A 555 16.96 -16.46 0.86
N ASP A 556 17.57 -17.27 0.02
CA ASP A 556 18.17 -18.52 0.46
C ASP A 556 19.55 -18.22 1.07
N LEU A 557 19.70 -18.44 2.37
CA LEU A 557 20.88 -18.02 3.12
C LEU A 557 22.10 -18.93 2.90
N GLU A 558 21.90 -20.11 2.29
CA GLU A 558 22.96 -21.08 1.97
C GLU A 558 23.49 -20.81 0.56
N THR A 559 22.61 -20.81 -0.43
CA THR A 559 22.94 -20.59 -1.85
C THR A 559 23.15 -19.11 -2.19
N LYS A 560 22.75 -18.20 -1.29
CA LYS A 560 22.81 -16.74 -1.46
C LYS A 560 22.06 -16.22 -2.69
N THR A 561 20.96 -16.89 -3.03
CA THR A 561 20.10 -16.54 -4.16
C THR A 561 18.82 -15.86 -3.71
N VAL A 562 18.26 -15.01 -4.57
CA VAL A 562 16.95 -14.38 -4.32
C VAL A 562 15.97 -14.93 -5.34
N SER A 563 14.82 -15.40 -4.86
CA SER A 563 13.75 -15.90 -5.71
C SER A 563 12.42 -15.28 -5.30
N ARG A 564 11.46 -15.31 -6.23
CA ARG A 564 10.08 -14.97 -5.91
C ARG A 564 9.44 -16.16 -5.20
N PHE A 565 8.77 -15.90 -4.09
CA PHE A 565 7.93 -16.93 -3.46
C PHE A 565 6.65 -17.11 -4.30
N PRO A 566 6.41 -18.30 -4.87
CA PRO A 566 5.19 -18.54 -5.62
C PRO A 566 4.00 -18.59 -4.66
N ILE A 567 2.85 -18.06 -5.07
CA ILE A 567 1.58 -18.34 -4.41
C ILE A 567 0.65 -18.95 -5.46
N SER A 568 0.15 -20.14 -5.17
CA SER A 568 -0.72 -20.93 -6.03
C SER A 568 -2.04 -21.17 -5.34
N VAL A 569 -3.13 -21.11 -6.10
CA VAL A 569 -4.46 -21.49 -5.66
C VAL A 569 -4.75 -22.83 -6.33
N GLU A 570 -4.73 -23.93 -5.56
CA GLU A 570 -5.23 -25.21 -6.05
C GLU A 570 -6.75 -25.23 -5.89
N ASP A 571 -7.47 -25.38 -7.00
CA ASP A 571 -8.88 -25.72 -6.98
C ASP A 571 -9.02 -27.15 -6.44
N THR A 572 -9.20 -27.34 -5.13
CA THR A 572 -9.64 -28.63 -4.60
C THR A 572 -11.08 -28.85 -5.00
N VAL A 573 -11.27 -29.57 -6.12
CA VAL A 573 -12.56 -30.09 -6.56
C VAL A 573 -12.95 -31.25 -5.65
N ASP A 574 -13.68 -30.96 -4.58
CA ASP A 574 -14.61 -31.93 -4.01
C ASP A 574 -15.99 -31.72 -4.65
N SER A 575 -16.37 -32.73 -5.41
CA SER A 575 -17.64 -33.00 -6.11
C SER A 575 -18.84 -32.07 -5.82
N ALA A 576 -19.36 -31.54 -6.93
CA ALA A 576 -20.70 -30.99 -7.14
C ALA A 576 -20.97 -29.57 -6.61
N THR A 577 -20.32 -28.57 -7.20
CA THR A 577 -20.99 -27.47 -7.92
C THR A 577 -19.94 -26.65 -8.67
N ASN A 578 -19.89 -26.83 -10.00
CA ASN A 578 -18.91 -26.19 -10.87
C ASN A 578 -19.03 -24.66 -10.85
N PHE A 579 -18.11 -23.99 -10.17
CA PHE A 579 -17.71 -22.62 -10.50
C PHE A 579 -16.19 -22.57 -10.72
N SER A 580 -15.74 -23.11 -11.86
CA SER A 580 -14.46 -22.73 -12.42
C SER A 580 -14.58 -21.30 -12.94
N CYS A 581 -13.82 -20.38 -12.37
CA CYS A 581 -13.50 -19.13 -13.04
C CYS A 581 -12.38 -19.40 -14.05
N SER A 582 -12.70 -20.20 -15.07
CA SER A 582 -12.07 -20.02 -16.37
C SER A 582 -12.35 -18.57 -16.78
N PHE A 583 -11.39 -17.88 -17.42
CA PHE A 583 -11.79 -16.79 -18.32
C PHE A 583 -12.83 -17.41 -19.24
N LYS A 584 -14.12 -17.12 -19.00
CA LYS A 584 -15.16 -17.56 -19.92
C LYS A 584 -14.90 -16.79 -21.18
N VAL A 585 -14.18 -17.42 -22.12
CA VAL A 585 -14.15 -17.01 -23.52
C VAL A 585 -15.60 -16.67 -23.84
N PRO A 586 -15.92 -15.42 -24.21
CA PRO A 586 -17.29 -15.03 -24.47
C PRO A 586 -17.85 -16.05 -25.46
N LYS A 587 -18.90 -16.76 -25.07
CA LYS A 587 -19.47 -17.77 -25.98
C LYS A 587 -19.87 -17.04 -27.25
N LEU A 588 -19.31 -17.46 -28.38
CA LEU A 588 -19.67 -16.95 -29.70
C LEU A 588 -21.19 -16.99 -29.82
N PRO A 589 -21.86 -15.86 -30.14
CA PRO A 589 -23.30 -15.89 -30.36
C PRO A 589 -23.61 -16.88 -31.48
N LYS A 590 -24.79 -17.52 -31.46
CA LYS A 590 -25.18 -18.50 -32.50
C LYS A 590 -25.14 -17.92 -33.93
N SER A 591 -25.20 -16.59 -34.05
CA SER A 591 -25.09 -15.84 -35.30
C SER A 591 -23.66 -15.49 -35.71
N ALA A 592 -22.64 -15.84 -34.92
CA ALA A 592 -21.24 -15.59 -35.25
C ALA A 592 -20.83 -16.39 -36.49
N LEU A 593 -20.19 -15.72 -37.44
CA LEU A 593 -19.69 -16.37 -38.63
C LEU A 593 -18.54 -17.32 -38.27
N LYS A 594 -18.60 -18.55 -38.77
CA LYS A 594 -17.50 -19.52 -38.70
C LYS A 594 -16.91 -19.70 -40.09
N VAL A 595 -15.62 -19.40 -40.24
CA VAL A 595 -14.87 -19.53 -41.49
C VAL A 595 -13.89 -20.68 -41.32
N ASN A 596 -14.12 -21.78 -42.03
CA ASN A 596 -13.20 -22.91 -42.04
C ASN A 596 -12.10 -22.64 -43.07
N MET A 597 -10.85 -22.64 -42.62
CA MET A 597 -9.69 -22.40 -43.46
C MET A 597 -9.20 -23.71 -44.11
N PRO A 598 -8.49 -23.64 -45.25
CA PRO A 598 -7.85 -24.81 -45.85
C PRO A 598 -6.83 -25.44 -44.90
N LEU A 599 -6.65 -26.77 -44.97
CA LEU A 599 -5.66 -27.52 -44.19
C LEU A 599 -4.25 -26.94 -44.35
N LEU A 600 -3.60 -26.62 -43.24
CA LEU A 600 -2.26 -26.04 -43.21
C LEU A 600 -1.24 -27.09 -42.74
N THR A 601 -0.29 -27.43 -43.61
CA THR A 601 0.81 -28.33 -43.26
C THR A 601 1.88 -27.58 -42.48
N VAL A 602 2.26 -28.11 -41.31
CA VAL A 602 3.19 -27.47 -40.37
C VAL A 602 4.11 -28.52 -39.72
N SER A 603 5.23 -28.09 -39.15
CA SER A 603 6.19 -28.95 -38.43
C SER A 603 6.24 -28.62 -36.93
N PRO A 604 6.62 -29.57 -36.05
CA PRO A 604 6.84 -29.29 -34.63
C PRO A 604 7.89 -28.19 -34.42
N GLY A 605 7.67 -27.30 -33.45
CA GLY A 605 8.55 -26.14 -33.21
C GLY A 605 8.39 -24.99 -34.22
N GLN A 606 7.55 -25.13 -35.25
CA GLN A 606 7.38 -24.12 -36.28
C GLN A 606 6.47 -22.97 -35.80
N THR A 607 6.80 -21.75 -36.22
CA THR A 607 5.95 -20.58 -35.97
C THR A 607 4.85 -20.49 -37.02
N VAL A 608 3.60 -20.43 -36.56
CA VAL A 608 2.42 -20.15 -37.39
C VAL A 608 2.02 -18.69 -37.20
N ASN A 609 2.05 -17.91 -38.28
CA ASN A 609 1.65 -16.51 -38.29
C ASN A 609 0.28 -16.35 -38.97
N MET A 610 -0.72 -15.90 -38.22
CA MET A 610 -2.06 -15.62 -38.69
C MET A 610 -2.20 -14.12 -38.98
N LYS A 611 -2.27 -13.77 -40.25
CA LYS A 611 -2.45 -12.40 -40.73
C LYS A 611 -3.93 -12.09 -40.87
N LEU A 612 -4.48 -11.39 -39.88
CA LEU A 612 -5.89 -11.02 -39.81
C LEU A 612 -6.19 -9.74 -40.58
N VAL A 613 -7.12 -9.81 -41.53
CA VAL A 613 -7.60 -8.69 -42.37
C VAL A 613 -9.11 -8.58 -42.20
N LEU A 614 -9.58 -7.49 -41.60
CA LEU A 614 -11.00 -7.27 -41.38
C LEU A 614 -11.44 -5.95 -42.00
N SER A 615 -12.56 -5.93 -42.72
CA SER A 615 -13.20 -4.69 -43.17
C SER A 615 -14.54 -4.49 -42.49
N LEU A 616 -14.79 -3.25 -42.05
CA LEU A 616 -16.04 -2.86 -41.40
C LEU A 616 -17.14 -2.56 -42.42
N PRO A 617 -18.42 -2.63 -42.03
CA PRO A 617 -19.53 -2.15 -42.86
C PRO A 617 -19.34 -0.67 -43.24
N GLU A 618 -19.84 -0.29 -44.42
CA GLU A 618 -19.73 1.08 -44.92
C GLU A 618 -20.34 2.09 -43.94
N GLY A 619 -19.61 3.19 -43.70
CA GLY A 619 -20.05 4.24 -42.76
C GLY A 619 -19.88 3.90 -41.27
N THR A 620 -19.10 2.87 -40.92
CA THR A 620 -18.80 2.52 -39.51
C THR A 620 -17.32 2.67 -39.16
N LYS A 621 -17.03 2.93 -37.88
CA LYS A 621 -15.66 2.98 -37.32
C LYS A 621 -15.58 2.22 -36.00
N LEU A 622 -14.39 1.75 -35.63
CA LEU A 622 -14.15 1.18 -34.31
C LEU A 622 -14.47 2.20 -33.20
N THR A 623 -15.08 1.73 -32.12
CA THR A 623 -15.35 2.59 -30.95
C THR A 623 -14.26 2.44 -29.89
N LYS A 624 -13.93 3.55 -29.22
CA LYS A 624 -12.98 3.56 -28.09
C LYS A 624 -13.63 3.14 -26.78
N GLU A 625 -14.95 3.24 -26.68
CA GLU A 625 -15.73 2.96 -25.46
C GLU A 625 -15.94 1.46 -25.23
N ALA A 626 -15.80 0.64 -26.28
CA ALA A 626 -15.83 -0.82 -26.21
C ALA A 626 -14.70 -1.38 -27.08
N PRO A 627 -13.56 -1.82 -26.49
CA PRO A 627 -12.40 -2.25 -27.26
C PRO A 627 -12.72 -3.54 -28.02
N SER A 628 -12.36 -3.54 -29.32
CA SER A 628 -12.38 -4.75 -30.14
C SER A 628 -11.18 -5.63 -29.79
N PHE A 629 -11.32 -6.95 -29.84
CA PHE A 629 -10.27 -7.89 -29.41
C PHE A 629 -10.36 -9.22 -30.15
N TRP A 630 -9.30 -10.01 -30.06
CA TRP A 630 -9.20 -11.36 -30.59
C TRP A 630 -8.73 -12.34 -29.53
N ILE A 631 -9.10 -13.61 -29.72
CA ILE A 631 -8.73 -14.74 -28.87
C ILE A 631 -8.28 -15.87 -29.79
N LEU A 632 -7.09 -16.40 -29.57
CA LEU A 632 -6.57 -17.60 -30.19
C LEU A 632 -6.71 -18.76 -29.19
N SER A 633 -7.42 -19.81 -29.61
CA SER A 633 -7.68 -21.01 -28.82
C SER A 633 -7.48 -22.27 -29.65
N ALA A 634 -7.34 -23.42 -28.97
CA ALA A 634 -7.24 -24.74 -29.58
C ALA A 634 -8.16 -25.69 -28.80
N GLU A 635 -9.48 -25.55 -28.98
CA GLU A 635 -10.48 -26.30 -28.20
C GLU A 635 -10.38 -27.80 -28.52
N GLY A 636 -10.16 -28.63 -27.51
CA GLY A 636 -9.88 -30.06 -27.66
C GLY A 636 -8.45 -30.40 -28.10
N ASN A 637 -7.61 -29.38 -28.34
CA ASN A 637 -6.22 -29.49 -28.76
C ASN A 637 -5.33 -28.48 -27.99
N GLU A 638 -5.63 -28.28 -26.70
CA GLU A 638 -5.06 -27.21 -25.87
C GLU A 638 -3.53 -27.27 -25.76
N TRP A 639 -2.97 -28.46 -25.96
CA TRP A 639 -1.54 -28.70 -26.03
C TRP A 639 -0.84 -27.86 -27.12
N LEU A 640 -1.53 -27.52 -28.23
CA LEU A 640 -0.99 -26.65 -29.29
C LEU A 640 -0.57 -25.26 -28.81
N LEU A 641 -1.13 -24.79 -27.70
CA LEU A 641 -0.84 -23.49 -27.08
C LEU A 641 -0.25 -23.65 -25.67
N GLU A 642 0.26 -24.83 -25.32
CA GLU A 642 0.75 -25.15 -23.96
C GLU A 642 -0.27 -24.83 -22.86
N SER A 643 -1.56 -25.10 -23.11
CA SER A 643 -2.69 -24.78 -22.21
C SER A 643 -2.88 -23.27 -21.92
N ARG A 644 -2.32 -22.39 -22.77
CA ARG A 644 -2.51 -20.94 -22.70
C ARG A 644 -3.59 -20.48 -23.69
N VAL A 645 -4.33 -19.44 -23.34
CA VAL A 645 -5.20 -18.71 -24.26
C VAL A 645 -4.51 -17.41 -24.62
N ALA A 646 -4.21 -17.20 -25.90
CA ALA A 646 -3.58 -15.96 -26.36
C ALA A 646 -4.68 -14.96 -26.75
N THR A 647 -4.57 -13.71 -26.30
CA THR A 647 -5.54 -12.65 -26.59
C THR A 647 -4.83 -11.36 -27.00
N GLY A 648 -5.55 -10.48 -27.70
CA GLY A 648 -5.01 -9.16 -28.04
C GLY A 648 -6.10 -8.19 -28.50
N ASN A 649 -5.79 -6.90 -28.48
CA ASN A 649 -6.71 -5.84 -28.84
C ASN A 649 -6.62 -5.49 -30.34
N ILE A 650 -7.74 -5.07 -30.92
CA ILE A 650 -7.85 -4.55 -32.30
C ILE A 650 -8.11 -3.06 -32.20
N GLN A 651 -7.05 -2.26 -32.33
CA GLN A 651 -7.12 -0.80 -32.23
C GLN A 651 -7.18 -0.12 -33.60
N ASP A 652 -6.63 -0.77 -34.62
CA ASP A 652 -6.57 -0.28 -35.99
C ASP A 652 -6.77 -1.44 -36.97
N LEU A 653 -7.51 -1.19 -38.06
CA LEU A 653 -7.77 -2.12 -39.16
C LEU A 653 -7.21 -1.60 -40.49
N SER A 654 -6.48 -0.47 -40.49
CA SER A 654 -5.83 0.10 -41.67
C SER A 654 -4.72 -0.81 -42.23
N GLN A 655 -4.14 -1.66 -41.38
CA GLN A 655 -3.13 -2.64 -41.71
C GLN A 655 -3.54 -4.03 -41.16
N PRO A 656 -3.11 -5.12 -41.81
CA PRO A 656 -3.35 -6.47 -41.30
C PRO A 656 -2.66 -6.71 -39.95
N LEU A 657 -3.37 -7.30 -38.98
CA LEU A 657 -2.79 -7.69 -37.70
C LEU A 657 -2.06 -9.03 -37.85
N SER A 658 -0.84 -9.14 -37.32
CA SER A 658 -0.07 -10.38 -37.32
C SER A 658 -0.11 -11.04 -35.95
N ILE A 659 -0.63 -12.26 -35.89
CA ILE A 659 -0.82 -13.04 -34.66
C ILE A 659 -0.02 -14.33 -34.79
N SER A 660 1.08 -14.46 -34.05
CA SER A 660 1.99 -15.61 -34.16
C SER A 660 1.91 -16.52 -32.94
N THR A 661 1.92 -17.83 -33.17
CA THR A 661 2.12 -18.85 -32.15
C THR A 661 3.20 -19.84 -32.58
N VAL A 662 3.92 -20.42 -31.62
CA VAL A 662 4.95 -21.44 -31.87
C VAL A 662 4.38 -22.78 -31.47
N LEU A 663 4.38 -23.73 -32.40
CA LEU A 663 3.91 -25.09 -32.13
C LEU A 663 4.90 -25.81 -31.20
N PRO A 664 4.42 -26.63 -30.24
CA PRO A 664 5.30 -27.39 -29.36
C PRO A 664 6.27 -28.29 -30.13
N ALA A 665 7.47 -28.49 -29.59
CA ALA A 665 8.51 -29.33 -30.21
C ALA A 665 8.19 -30.83 -30.17
N VAL A 666 7.33 -31.27 -29.24
CA VAL A 666 6.87 -32.66 -29.11
C VAL A 666 5.35 -32.68 -29.31
N PRO A 667 4.84 -33.11 -30.48
CA PRO A 667 3.41 -33.16 -30.71
C PRO A 667 2.76 -34.32 -29.92
N ASP A 668 1.57 -34.07 -29.37
CA ASP A 668 0.71 -35.13 -28.85
C ASP A 668 0.00 -35.79 -30.04
N VAL A 669 0.47 -36.97 -30.47
CA VAL A 669 0.07 -37.62 -31.74
C VAL A 669 -1.28 -38.34 -31.64
N THR A 670 -2.08 -38.03 -30.61
CA THR A 670 -3.36 -38.69 -30.35
C THR A 670 -4.50 -38.17 -31.22
N ASP A 671 -4.37 -36.98 -31.82
CA ASP A 671 -5.45 -36.33 -32.58
C ASP A 671 -5.16 -36.26 -34.09
N ALA A 672 -6.14 -36.64 -34.92
CA ALA A 672 -5.93 -36.89 -36.36
C ALA A 672 -5.81 -35.62 -37.22
N SER A 673 -6.21 -34.45 -36.69
CA SER A 673 -6.10 -33.14 -37.35
C SER A 673 -6.37 -32.02 -36.33
N PRO A 674 -5.36 -31.56 -35.59
CA PRO A 674 -5.57 -30.57 -34.54
C PRO A 674 -5.89 -29.19 -35.14
N GLU A 675 -6.76 -28.40 -34.50
CA GLU A 675 -7.26 -27.13 -35.05
C GLU A 675 -6.88 -25.93 -34.16
N LEU A 676 -6.47 -24.83 -34.80
CA LEU A 676 -6.36 -23.52 -34.16
C LEU A 676 -7.56 -22.66 -34.52
N THR A 677 -8.21 -22.06 -33.53
CA THR A 677 -9.35 -21.18 -33.72
C THR A 677 -9.02 -19.76 -33.31
N LEU A 678 -9.10 -18.80 -34.24
CA LEU A 678 -9.00 -17.38 -33.96
C LEU A 678 -10.40 -16.76 -33.96
N SER A 679 -10.88 -16.34 -32.80
CA SER A 679 -12.17 -15.64 -32.64
C SER A 679 -11.94 -14.15 -32.47
N VAL A 680 -12.72 -13.31 -33.16
CA VAL A 680 -12.58 -11.86 -33.19
C VAL A 680 -13.90 -11.19 -32.85
N TRP A 681 -13.85 -10.20 -31.94
CA TRP A 681 -14.99 -9.34 -31.57
C TRP A 681 -14.66 -7.92 -31.98
N VAL A 682 -15.50 -7.37 -32.84
CA VAL A 682 -15.35 -6.04 -33.42
C VAL A 682 -16.55 -5.18 -33.04
N TYR A 683 -16.30 -4.18 -32.20
CA TYR A 683 -17.28 -3.18 -31.81
C TYR A 683 -17.11 -1.94 -32.68
N CYS A 684 -18.13 -1.61 -33.46
CA CYS A 684 -18.12 -0.49 -34.38
C CYS A 684 -19.41 0.34 -34.29
N CYS A 685 -19.32 1.64 -34.52
CA CYS A 685 -20.46 2.57 -34.50
C CYS A 685 -20.53 3.36 -35.81
N LEU A 686 -21.72 3.82 -36.18
CA LEU A 686 -21.93 4.67 -37.36
C LEU A 686 -21.17 6.00 -37.21
N THR A 687 -20.54 6.48 -38.28
CA THR A 687 -19.72 7.70 -38.26
C THR A 687 -20.50 9.00 -38.04
N GLY A 688 -21.83 8.95 -38.04
CA GLY A 688 -22.73 10.11 -37.85
C GLY A 688 -23.96 9.89 -36.94
N GLY A 689 -24.01 8.82 -36.13
CA GLY A 689 -25.15 8.55 -35.25
C GLY A 689 -24.83 7.60 -34.09
N GLY A 690 -25.61 7.69 -32.99
CA GLY A 690 -25.34 7.02 -31.70
C GLY A 690 -25.65 5.51 -31.63
N SER A 691 -25.74 4.80 -32.76
CA SER A 691 -25.98 3.35 -32.77
C SER A 691 -24.67 2.57 -32.95
N CYS A 692 -24.38 1.68 -32.02
CA CYS A 692 -23.21 0.81 -32.02
C CYS A 692 -23.62 -0.65 -32.23
N MET A 693 -22.76 -1.41 -32.90
CA MET A 693 -22.97 -2.82 -33.23
C MET A 693 -21.74 -3.64 -32.86
N MET A 694 -21.97 -4.89 -32.45
CA MET A 694 -20.94 -5.89 -32.23
C MET A 694 -20.97 -6.90 -33.38
N LYS A 695 -19.83 -7.10 -34.02
CA LYS A 695 -19.60 -8.09 -35.07
C LYS A 695 -18.63 -9.14 -34.56
N VAL A 696 -18.88 -10.40 -34.90
CA VAL A 696 -18.08 -11.52 -34.39
C VAL A 696 -17.82 -12.51 -35.51
N ALA A 697 -16.57 -12.91 -35.68
CA ALA A 697 -16.16 -13.97 -36.59
C ALA A 697 -15.20 -14.93 -35.90
N SER A 698 -15.18 -16.18 -36.37
CA SER A 698 -14.31 -17.23 -35.87
C SER A 698 -13.68 -17.94 -37.06
N PHE A 699 -12.35 -17.97 -37.11
CA PHE A 699 -11.57 -18.64 -38.15
C PHE A 699 -11.01 -19.93 -37.59
N ILE A 700 -11.36 -21.06 -38.19
CA ILE A 700 -10.92 -22.39 -37.77
C ILE A 700 -9.87 -22.86 -38.76
N GLN A 701 -8.64 -23.00 -38.28
CA GLN A 701 -7.47 -23.39 -39.05
C GLN A 701 -7.08 -24.84 -38.70
N PRO A 702 -7.49 -25.83 -39.52
CA PRO A 702 -7.04 -27.20 -39.35
C PRO A 702 -5.56 -27.32 -39.71
N LEU A 703 -4.81 -28.11 -38.92
CA LEU A 703 -3.38 -28.32 -39.09
C LEU A 703 -3.08 -29.78 -39.47
N GLN A 704 -2.07 -29.97 -40.31
CA GLN A 704 -1.46 -31.26 -40.58
C GLN A 704 0.01 -31.22 -40.16
N ILE A 705 0.35 -31.91 -39.07
CA ILE A 705 1.70 -31.89 -38.52
C ILE A 705 2.56 -32.96 -39.21
N VAL A 706 3.63 -32.54 -39.91
CA VAL A 706 4.56 -33.43 -40.62
C VAL A 706 5.98 -33.32 -40.04
N THR A 707 6.68 -34.45 -39.94
CA THR A 707 7.99 -34.59 -39.29
C THR A 707 9.20 -34.19 -40.16
N THR A 708 8.97 -33.58 -41.32
CA THR A 708 10.05 -33.16 -42.23
C THR A 708 10.45 -31.70 -41.99
N LEU A 709 11.75 -31.44 -41.83
CA LEU A 709 12.36 -30.16 -41.46
C LEU A 709 12.22 -29.11 -42.59
N GLU A 710 11.10 -28.39 -42.65
CA GLU A 710 11.06 -27.09 -43.33
C GLU A 710 11.34 -25.97 -42.31
N ASN A 711 12.48 -25.31 -42.45
CA ASN A 711 12.87 -24.21 -41.56
C ASN A 711 12.30 -22.88 -42.08
N GLY A 712 11.26 -22.38 -41.41
CA GLY A 712 10.72 -21.03 -41.60
C GLY A 712 9.31 -20.84 -41.01
N PRO A 713 8.89 -19.60 -40.71
CA PRO A 713 7.53 -19.33 -40.26
C PRO A 713 6.52 -19.53 -41.40
N VAL A 714 5.40 -20.18 -41.12
CA VAL A 714 4.29 -20.36 -42.07
C VAL A 714 3.26 -19.29 -41.83
N THR A 715 2.84 -18.58 -42.88
CA THR A 715 1.87 -17.49 -42.76
C THR A 715 0.55 -17.85 -43.44
N VAL A 716 -0.56 -17.73 -42.71
CA VAL A 716 -1.92 -17.84 -43.25
C VAL A 716 -2.65 -16.51 -43.14
N THR A 717 -3.40 -16.14 -44.18
CA THR A 717 -4.21 -14.91 -44.16
C THR A 717 -5.66 -15.22 -43.83
N LEU A 718 -6.18 -14.59 -42.78
CA LEU A 718 -7.55 -14.70 -42.30
C LEU A 718 -8.30 -13.42 -42.68
N ALA A 719 -9.10 -13.47 -43.74
CA ALA A 719 -9.77 -12.28 -44.28
C ALA A 719 -11.29 -12.36 -44.15
N HIS A 720 -11.93 -11.29 -43.68
CA HIS A 720 -13.39 -11.19 -43.64
C HIS A 720 -13.91 -9.74 -43.73
N ALA A 721 -15.06 -9.56 -44.39
CA ALA A 721 -15.78 -8.29 -44.50
C ALA A 721 -17.15 -8.40 -43.81
N PHE A 722 -17.39 -7.57 -42.80
CA PHE A 722 -18.52 -7.66 -41.87
C PHE A 722 -19.82 -6.99 -42.31
#